data_AF-A0A1W9MBA0-F1
#
_entry.id   AF-A0A1W9MBA0-F1
#
_cell.length_a   1.000
_cell.length_b   1.000
_cell.length_c   1.000
_cell.angle_alpha   90.00
_cell.angle_beta   90.00
_cell.angle_gamma   90.00
#
_symmetry.space_group_name_H-M   'P 1'
#
loop_
_entity.id
_entity.type
_entity.pdbx_description
1 polymer ?
#
loop_
_entity_poly.entity_id
_entity_poly.type
_entity_poly.pdbx_seq_one_letter_code
_entity_poly.pdbx_strand_id
1 'polypeptide(L)'
;MIQSQALQANISNIDVDIAPRYIVIQEVMSRYFGLTEGVTTFLKELSHPQKNLQFIVKEARNYALNYFHLMNDHADGGIAAQRFADIFLCVIQTSPSAEIRSEAADNLLLFIEKIIREAKPGIEKFIGVLNQAFERIAGYDDANFFLFVKSYYRLEKIAESLLRNSSELLTSHFSLLTSLLIRYYRHTYAYWLNQADPWEWFKAESGEVNNGLDAFFTDISLNRIREIAAELEKISQNTADPLELLKGVIRLPAYNHFTDSYRNIPQRLMKFGSKCGRGMRWKFIFLFHILNIAGLSAIHEEALREINRSLIWLIAHENHLNIEKIMQKTFSILKERIEEFPDTALNCILNMGQGVYKTDESDLINLFIDSVLDLGFQTPGIGGVGNDWQIRVNPAHIQNIRVWLELICLNPKYSTRLLSSLTIYLSLYGVFIKDTELFPRNITALLNSKIGPVYNLVKQLARLFPVYFNDIGAEGSLRDISTRIDEITHRRDVLVHFLRKQTHVESSNRVIGFIEAVFLFWQTKDKKCLEPFVPPNIYEQINADGHYIDGMNRIFSYLAAEKDMMPEQFLAITEEELTSAIAEVSDISADDAERAALAVAFYKLLHQKYNISASEIHHYLMQLSAEGFPNIHKLKIALEETDIRERVFKLLEFLEILKDMILSSKTYEIRENIYKKRHFTVDIPSMYGNYHELKFDALGLTFRVESLINVLFEQIIESIDLSLITKAAFEKIYDVLILFNKALRAD
;
A
#
# COMPACT_ATOMS: atom_id res chain seq x y z
N MET A 1 15.20 -7.75 -16.21
CA MET A 1 15.65 -9.02 -15.61
C MET A 1 15.87 -8.73 -14.13
N ILE A 2 15.07 -9.31 -13.24
CA ILE A 2 15.03 -8.96 -11.81
C ILE A 2 16.12 -9.78 -11.10
N GLN A 3 17.20 -9.15 -10.64
CA GLN A 3 18.17 -9.78 -9.74
C GLN A 3 17.55 -9.86 -8.33
N SER A 4 17.72 -10.98 -7.61
CA SER A 4 17.35 -11.08 -6.19
C SER A 4 18.08 -10.02 -5.40
N GLN A 5 17.34 -9.15 -4.71
CA GLN A 5 17.96 -8.05 -3.98
C GLN A 5 18.37 -8.44 -2.55
N ALA A 6 17.87 -9.56 -2.04
CA ALA A 6 18.45 -10.19 -0.86
C ALA A 6 19.81 -10.81 -1.17
N LEU A 7 20.06 -11.19 -2.42
CA LEU A 7 21.36 -11.69 -2.86
C LEU A 7 22.40 -10.57 -2.89
N GLN A 8 22.00 -9.39 -3.37
CA GLN A 8 22.89 -8.22 -3.35
C GLN A 8 23.18 -7.72 -1.92
N ALA A 9 22.20 -7.75 -1.00
CA ALA A 9 22.38 -7.38 0.41
C ALA A 9 23.19 -8.40 1.23
N ASN A 10 23.45 -9.59 0.68
CA ASN A 10 24.10 -10.68 1.39
C ASN A 10 25.45 -11.10 0.79
N ILE A 11 25.68 -10.82 -0.49
CA ILE A 11 26.96 -11.04 -1.18
C ILE A 11 28.05 -10.08 -0.68
N SER A 12 27.70 -9.00 0.02
CA SER A 12 28.66 -8.00 0.51
C SER A 12 29.57 -8.50 1.64
N ASN A 13 29.36 -9.70 2.21
CA ASN A 13 30.30 -10.30 3.17
C ASN A 13 30.46 -11.84 3.11
N ILE A 14 29.76 -12.55 2.21
CA ILE A 14 29.94 -14.01 2.03
C ILE A 14 29.85 -14.33 0.53
N ASP A 15 30.94 -14.77 -0.09
CA ASP A 15 30.86 -15.38 -1.41
C ASP A 15 30.17 -16.73 -1.27
N VAL A 16 28.85 -16.74 -1.51
CA VAL A 16 28.05 -17.96 -1.41
C VAL A 16 28.12 -18.71 -2.73
N ASP A 17 28.88 -19.80 -2.69
CA ASP A 17 28.86 -20.81 -3.74
C ASP A 17 27.49 -21.49 -3.83
N ILE A 18 27.09 -21.85 -5.05
CA ILE A 18 25.88 -22.62 -5.27
C ILE A 18 26.05 -23.97 -4.57
N ALA A 19 25.13 -24.30 -3.66
CA ALA A 19 25.19 -25.56 -2.95
C ALA A 19 25.18 -26.74 -3.94
N PRO A 20 26.05 -27.76 -3.78
CA PRO A 20 26.26 -28.81 -4.79
C PRO A 20 24.98 -29.49 -5.28
N ARG A 21 23.98 -29.63 -4.40
CA ARG A 21 22.68 -30.23 -4.72
C ARG A 21 21.86 -29.48 -5.78
N TYR A 22 22.17 -28.21 -6.05
CA TYR A 22 21.44 -27.36 -7.01
C TYR A 22 22.19 -27.13 -8.33
N ILE A 23 23.43 -27.60 -8.46
CA ILE A 23 24.24 -27.46 -9.68
C ILE A 23 23.51 -28.05 -10.90
N VAL A 24 22.81 -29.16 -10.70
CA VAL A 24 21.99 -29.80 -11.76
C VAL A 24 20.93 -28.88 -12.35
N ILE A 25 20.36 -27.93 -11.58
CA ILE A 25 19.42 -26.93 -12.12
C ILE A 25 20.17 -25.99 -13.07
N GLN A 26 21.38 -25.56 -12.69
CA GLN A 26 22.21 -24.69 -13.51
C GLN A 26 22.61 -25.38 -14.82
N GLU A 27 23.02 -26.64 -14.75
CA GLU A 27 23.41 -27.44 -15.93
C GLU A 27 22.25 -27.62 -16.92
N VAL A 28 21.05 -27.90 -16.41
CA VAL A 28 19.86 -28.07 -17.26
C VAL A 28 19.44 -26.73 -17.90
N MET A 29 19.53 -25.62 -17.15
CA MET A 29 19.04 -24.31 -17.60
C MET A 29 20.08 -23.50 -18.40
N SER A 30 21.38 -23.84 -18.32
CA SER A 30 22.48 -23.10 -18.99
C SER A 30 22.51 -23.25 -20.51
N ARG A 31 21.68 -24.13 -21.10
CA ARG A 31 21.54 -24.27 -22.56
C ARG A 31 20.98 -23.01 -23.25
N TYR A 32 20.44 -22.05 -22.49
CA TYR A 32 20.00 -20.74 -22.98
C TYR A 32 20.82 -19.60 -22.37
N PHE A 33 21.63 -18.93 -23.19
CA PHE A 33 22.52 -17.83 -22.78
C PHE A 33 21.79 -16.67 -22.08
N GLY A 34 20.51 -16.43 -22.39
CA GLY A 34 19.70 -15.39 -21.75
C GLY A 34 19.19 -15.71 -20.34
N LEU A 35 19.39 -16.95 -19.84
CA LEU A 35 18.90 -17.40 -18.52
C LEU A 35 20.01 -17.56 -17.49
N THR A 36 21.26 -17.70 -17.93
CA THR A 36 22.39 -18.08 -17.08
C THR A 36 22.59 -17.14 -15.89
N GLU A 37 22.49 -15.82 -16.11
CA GLU A 37 22.67 -14.83 -15.05
C GLU A 37 21.53 -14.86 -14.01
N GLY A 38 20.28 -14.94 -14.48
CA GLY A 38 19.11 -15.02 -13.61
C GLY A 38 19.06 -16.31 -12.78
N VAL A 39 19.33 -17.45 -13.40
CA VAL A 39 19.38 -18.75 -12.71
C VAL A 39 20.51 -18.78 -11.70
N THR A 40 21.69 -18.27 -12.04
CA THR A 40 22.83 -18.19 -11.09
C THR A 40 22.45 -17.33 -9.88
N THR A 41 21.80 -16.20 -10.10
CA THR A 41 21.30 -15.31 -9.03
C THR A 41 20.31 -16.05 -8.13
N PHE A 42 19.33 -16.75 -8.71
CA PHE A 42 18.35 -17.55 -7.98
C PHE A 42 19.00 -18.68 -7.15
N LEU A 43 19.96 -19.40 -7.71
CA LEU A 43 20.62 -20.52 -7.03
C LEU A 43 21.55 -20.08 -5.90
N LYS A 44 22.22 -18.94 -6.05
CA LYS A 44 22.98 -18.34 -4.95
C LYS A 44 22.03 -17.93 -3.80
N GLU A 45 20.83 -17.41 -4.12
CA GLU A 45 19.86 -16.97 -3.09
C GLU A 45 19.36 -18.16 -2.30
N LEU A 46 19.08 -19.24 -3.02
CA LEU A 46 18.64 -20.50 -2.43
C LEU A 46 19.69 -21.15 -1.53
N SER A 47 20.98 -20.86 -1.79
CA SER A 47 22.13 -21.36 -1.03
C SER A 47 22.51 -20.45 0.14
N HIS A 48 21.93 -19.24 0.22
CA HIS A 48 22.24 -18.26 1.24
C HIS A 48 21.70 -18.66 2.64
N PRO A 49 22.41 -18.39 3.75
CA PRO A 49 21.91 -18.64 5.11
C PRO A 49 20.64 -17.85 5.48
N GLN A 50 20.56 -16.59 5.05
CA GLN A 50 19.41 -15.70 5.24
C GLN A 50 18.64 -15.58 3.91
N LYS A 51 17.59 -16.39 3.75
CA LYS A 51 16.90 -16.55 2.46
C LYS A 51 15.71 -15.61 2.33
N ASN A 52 15.60 -14.91 1.21
CA ASN A 52 14.34 -14.29 0.81
C ASN A 52 13.39 -15.36 0.22
N LEU A 53 12.59 -15.97 1.09
CA LEU A 53 11.69 -17.06 0.70
C LEU A 53 10.64 -16.62 -0.33
N GLN A 54 10.18 -15.37 -0.28
CA GLN A 54 9.20 -14.85 -1.26
C GLN A 54 9.82 -14.76 -2.66
N PHE A 55 11.06 -14.25 -2.77
CA PHE A 55 11.80 -14.25 -4.03
C PHE A 55 12.03 -15.69 -4.53
N ILE A 56 12.45 -16.60 -3.65
CA ILE A 56 12.72 -18.00 -3.99
C ILE A 56 11.47 -18.68 -4.56
N VAL A 57 10.31 -18.54 -3.92
CA VAL A 57 9.05 -19.14 -4.41
C VAL A 57 8.67 -18.59 -5.78
N LYS A 58 8.77 -17.26 -5.96
CA LYS A 58 8.45 -16.58 -7.21
C LYS A 58 9.34 -17.04 -8.37
N GLU A 59 10.66 -17.07 -8.17
CA GLU A 59 11.59 -17.50 -9.21
C GLU A 59 11.58 -19.01 -9.43
N ALA A 60 11.42 -19.82 -8.37
CA ALA A 60 11.23 -21.26 -8.53
C ALA A 60 10.01 -21.55 -9.39
N ARG A 61 8.89 -20.84 -9.18
CA ARG A 61 7.70 -20.93 -10.03
C ARG A 61 8.00 -20.52 -11.47
N ASN A 62 8.67 -19.38 -11.67
CA ASN A 62 9.05 -18.90 -13.00
C ASN A 62 9.87 -19.96 -13.77
N TYR A 63 10.94 -20.46 -13.16
CA TYR A 63 11.83 -21.43 -13.79
C TYR A 63 11.19 -22.81 -13.98
N ALA A 64 10.49 -23.31 -12.97
CA ALA A 64 9.87 -24.64 -13.02
C ALA A 64 8.75 -24.72 -14.08
N LEU A 65 8.01 -23.64 -14.30
CA LEU A 65 6.85 -23.63 -15.21
C LEU A 65 7.18 -23.14 -16.62
N ASN A 66 7.82 -21.96 -16.75
CA ASN A 66 8.05 -21.35 -18.06
C ASN A 66 9.15 -22.07 -18.85
N TYR A 67 10.07 -22.74 -18.15
CA TYR A 67 11.21 -23.44 -18.75
C TYR A 67 11.14 -24.96 -18.54
N PHE A 68 9.93 -25.50 -18.27
CA PHE A 68 9.73 -26.93 -18.07
C PHE A 68 10.24 -27.79 -19.24
N HIS A 69 10.08 -27.30 -20.48
CA HIS A 69 10.57 -27.98 -21.68
C HIS A 69 12.08 -28.31 -21.63
N LEU A 70 12.91 -27.45 -21.01
CA LEU A 70 14.34 -27.71 -20.85
C LEU A 70 14.61 -28.92 -19.95
N MET A 71 13.83 -29.07 -18.87
CA MET A 71 13.88 -30.29 -18.04
C MET A 71 13.32 -31.50 -18.79
N ASN A 72 12.30 -31.32 -19.62
CA ASN A 72 11.75 -32.42 -20.42
C ASN A 72 12.75 -32.96 -21.46
N ASP A 73 13.60 -32.11 -22.02
CA ASP A 73 14.55 -32.50 -23.08
C ASP A 73 15.92 -32.95 -22.53
N HIS A 74 16.23 -32.69 -21.26
CA HIS A 74 17.51 -33.06 -20.64
C HIS A 74 17.49 -34.45 -20.00
N ALA A 75 18.63 -35.17 -20.02
CA ALA A 75 18.80 -36.47 -19.37
C ALA A 75 18.56 -36.37 -17.85
N ASP A 76 19.26 -35.44 -17.18
CA ASP A 76 19.10 -35.15 -15.74
C ASP A 76 17.86 -34.31 -15.38
N GLY A 77 16.93 -34.14 -16.32
CA GLY A 77 15.73 -33.31 -16.12
C GLY A 77 14.84 -33.77 -14.95
N GLY A 78 14.77 -35.08 -14.70
CA GLY A 78 14.06 -35.63 -13.53
C GLY A 78 14.70 -35.20 -12.20
N ILE A 79 16.03 -35.14 -12.14
CA ILE A 79 16.77 -34.69 -10.95
C ILE A 79 16.57 -33.18 -10.72
N ALA A 80 16.63 -32.37 -11.79
CA ALA A 80 16.36 -30.95 -11.69
C ALA A 80 14.91 -30.66 -11.24
N ALA A 81 13.93 -31.39 -11.79
CA ALA A 81 12.53 -31.29 -11.37
C ALA A 81 12.34 -31.69 -9.90
N GLN A 82 13.03 -32.74 -9.43
CA GLN A 82 13.03 -33.09 -8.00
C GLN A 82 13.49 -31.92 -7.14
N ARG A 83 14.54 -31.21 -7.55
CA ARG A 83 15.05 -30.06 -6.79
C ARG A 83 14.05 -28.92 -6.73
N PHE A 84 13.32 -28.63 -7.81
CA PHE A 84 12.23 -27.65 -7.76
C PHE A 84 11.11 -28.07 -6.80
N ALA A 85 10.70 -29.34 -6.82
CA ALA A 85 9.72 -29.86 -5.87
C ALA A 85 10.22 -29.76 -4.41
N ASP A 86 11.49 -30.11 -4.16
CA ASP A 86 12.13 -30.01 -2.85
C ASP A 86 12.17 -28.56 -2.33
N ILE A 87 12.36 -27.58 -3.22
CA ILE A 87 12.36 -26.15 -2.86
C ILE A 87 10.98 -25.75 -2.32
N PHE A 88 9.91 -26.03 -3.05
CA PHE A 88 8.55 -25.70 -2.57
C PHE A 88 8.23 -26.42 -1.26
N LEU A 89 8.54 -27.72 -1.16
CA LEU A 89 8.34 -28.50 0.07
C LEU A 89 9.13 -27.89 1.25
N CYS A 90 10.38 -27.48 1.04
CA CYS A 90 11.17 -26.85 2.10
C CYS A 90 10.54 -25.53 2.56
N VAL A 91 10.09 -24.68 1.64
CA VAL A 91 9.48 -23.38 1.98
C VAL A 91 8.19 -23.57 2.79
N ILE A 92 7.36 -24.55 2.43
CA ILE A 92 6.13 -24.89 3.18
C ILE A 92 6.46 -25.24 4.63
N GLN A 93 7.57 -25.97 4.86
CA GLN A 93 7.97 -26.41 6.19
C GLN A 93 8.66 -25.32 7.02
N THR A 94 9.45 -24.44 6.40
CA THR A 94 10.35 -23.52 7.13
C THR A 94 9.91 -22.05 7.14
N SER A 95 8.96 -21.65 6.30
CA SER A 95 8.54 -20.25 6.22
C SER A 95 7.71 -19.83 7.43
N PRO A 96 8.03 -18.70 8.10
CA PRO A 96 7.20 -18.15 9.16
C PRO A 96 5.90 -17.52 8.62
N SER A 97 5.89 -17.06 7.36
CA SER A 97 4.71 -16.46 6.72
C SER A 97 3.76 -17.54 6.21
N ALA A 98 2.49 -17.49 6.63
CA ALA A 98 1.43 -18.38 6.16
C ALA A 98 1.09 -18.18 4.67
N GLU A 99 1.19 -16.95 4.16
CA GLU A 99 0.95 -16.62 2.76
C GLU A 99 1.98 -17.27 1.85
N ILE A 100 3.27 -17.14 2.20
CA ILE A 100 4.37 -17.75 1.44
C ILE A 100 4.25 -19.29 1.45
N ARG A 101 3.82 -19.88 2.58
CA ARG A 101 3.55 -21.33 2.64
C ARG A 101 2.41 -21.75 1.72
N SER A 102 1.32 -20.97 1.69
CA SER A 102 0.18 -21.22 0.80
C SER A 102 0.59 -21.11 -0.67
N GLU A 103 1.34 -20.07 -1.04
CA GLU A 103 1.83 -19.86 -2.42
C GLU A 103 2.77 -20.99 -2.86
N ALA A 104 3.65 -21.46 -1.97
CA ALA A 104 4.52 -22.60 -2.26
C ALA A 104 3.74 -23.91 -2.46
N ALA A 105 2.66 -24.14 -1.69
CA ALA A 105 1.79 -25.31 -1.86
C ALA A 105 1.05 -25.27 -3.21
N ASP A 106 0.48 -24.11 -3.58
CA ASP A 106 -0.17 -23.90 -4.88
C ASP A 106 0.81 -24.13 -6.04
N ASN A 107 2.01 -23.55 -5.96
CA ASN A 107 3.02 -23.69 -7.01
C ASN A 107 3.53 -25.13 -7.14
N LEU A 108 3.63 -25.88 -6.05
CA LEU A 108 3.99 -27.30 -6.10
C LEU A 108 2.93 -28.12 -6.84
N LEU A 109 1.64 -27.93 -6.51
CA LEU A 109 0.55 -28.65 -7.17
C LEU A 109 0.43 -28.29 -8.66
N LEU A 110 0.60 -27.01 -9.00
CA LEU A 110 0.66 -26.55 -10.39
C LEU A 110 1.84 -27.17 -11.14
N PHE A 111 3.01 -27.28 -10.51
CA PHE A 111 4.19 -27.89 -11.12
C PHE A 111 3.99 -29.39 -11.35
N ILE A 112 3.38 -30.10 -10.39
CA ILE A 112 2.97 -31.51 -10.55
C ILE A 112 2.01 -31.66 -11.73
N GLU A 113 1.00 -30.80 -11.84
CA GLU A 113 0.05 -30.81 -12.94
C GLU A 113 0.74 -30.57 -14.29
N LYS A 114 1.68 -29.61 -14.34
CA LYS A 114 2.50 -29.30 -15.52
C LYS A 114 3.30 -30.53 -15.98
N ILE A 115 3.99 -31.22 -15.07
CA ILE A 115 4.73 -32.46 -15.36
C ILE A 115 3.80 -33.50 -15.99
N ILE A 116 2.64 -33.76 -15.37
CA ILE A 116 1.70 -34.79 -15.83
C ILE A 116 1.16 -34.49 -17.24
N ARG A 117 0.93 -33.21 -17.55
CA ARG A 117 0.36 -32.78 -18.82
C ARG A 117 1.39 -32.73 -19.95
N GLU A 118 2.62 -32.29 -19.68
CA GLU A 118 3.57 -31.88 -20.72
C GLU A 118 4.80 -32.80 -20.87
N ALA A 119 5.07 -33.72 -19.96
CA ALA A 119 6.27 -34.56 -19.99
C ALA A 119 6.25 -35.70 -21.04
N LYS A 120 5.59 -35.51 -22.21
CA LYS A 120 5.43 -36.56 -23.23
C LYS A 120 6.20 -36.23 -24.52
N PRO A 121 6.99 -37.18 -25.08
CA PRO A 121 7.35 -38.49 -24.53
C PRO A 121 8.43 -38.36 -23.43
N GLY A 122 8.42 -39.25 -22.42
CA GLY A 122 9.47 -39.28 -21.37
C GLY A 122 9.02 -39.13 -19.92
N ILE A 123 7.72 -39.21 -19.61
CA ILE A 123 7.16 -39.06 -18.25
C ILE A 123 7.79 -40.00 -17.21
N GLU A 124 8.31 -41.15 -17.64
CA GLU A 124 8.95 -42.17 -16.79
C GLU A 124 10.04 -41.59 -15.89
N LYS A 125 10.84 -40.64 -16.39
CA LYS A 125 11.93 -40.02 -15.62
C LYS A 125 11.44 -39.08 -14.52
N PHE A 126 10.16 -38.66 -14.57
CA PHE A 126 9.54 -37.79 -13.56
C PHE A 126 8.67 -38.55 -12.56
N ILE A 127 8.45 -39.86 -12.74
CA ILE A 127 7.62 -40.67 -11.82
C ILE A 127 8.16 -40.61 -10.40
N GLY A 128 9.48 -40.70 -10.22
CA GLY A 128 10.11 -40.56 -8.91
C GLY A 128 9.78 -39.23 -8.24
N VAL A 129 9.73 -38.15 -9.03
CA VAL A 129 9.39 -36.80 -8.56
C VAL A 129 7.95 -36.72 -8.08
N LEU A 130 7.03 -37.28 -8.85
CA LEU A 130 5.61 -37.32 -8.50
C LEU A 130 5.39 -38.13 -7.21
N ASN A 131 5.98 -39.32 -7.12
CA ASN A 131 5.83 -40.20 -5.95
C ASN A 131 6.39 -39.55 -4.68
N GLN A 132 7.59 -38.99 -4.75
CA GLN A 132 8.20 -38.32 -3.60
C GLN A 132 7.40 -37.09 -3.19
N ALA A 133 6.88 -36.31 -4.14
CA ALA A 133 6.02 -35.18 -3.83
C ALA A 133 4.73 -35.65 -3.13
N PHE A 134 4.05 -36.69 -3.64
CA PHE A 134 2.82 -37.22 -3.04
C PHE A 134 3.06 -37.75 -1.63
N GLU A 135 4.15 -38.49 -1.41
CA GLU A 135 4.52 -39.00 -0.09
C GLU A 135 4.82 -37.86 0.90
N ARG A 136 5.60 -36.85 0.48
CA ARG A 136 5.94 -35.69 1.31
C ARG A 136 4.72 -34.85 1.65
N ILE A 137 3.82 -34.63 0.67
CA ILE A 137 2.53 -33.97 0.91
C ILE A 137 1.72 -34.77 1.93
N ALA A 138 1.60 -36.08 1.75
CA ALA A 138 0.90 -36.98 2.66
C ALA A 138 1.58 -37.14 4.03
N GLY A 139 2.79 -36.61 4.23
CA GLY A 139 3.52 -36.66 5.50
C GLY A 139 3.46 -35.39 6.34
N TYR A 140 2.89 -34.29 5.83
CA TYR A 140 2.74 -33.06 6.61
C TYR A 140 1.79 -33.23 7.80
N ASP A 141 1.99 -32.44 8.85
CA ASP A 141 0.99 -32.22 9.89
C ASP A 141 -0.31 -31.64 9.31
N ASP A 142 -1.41 -31.72 10.04
CA ASP A 142 -2.72 -31.30 9.53
C ASP A 142 -2.79 -29.81 9.16
N ALA A 143 -2.05 -28.94 9.85
CA ALA A 143 -2.05 -27.51 9.55
C ALA A 143 -1.39 -27.21 8.19
N ASN A 144 -0.22 -27.78 7.93
CA ASN A 144 0.46 -27.65 6.64
C ASN A 144 -0.23 -28.47 5.54
N PHE A 145 -0.80 -29.63 5.87
CA PHE A 145 -1.58 -30.44 4.93
C PHE A 145 -2.83 -29.70 4.44
N PHE A 146 -3.48 -28.94 5.32
CA PHE A 146 -4.68 -28.17 4.95
C PHE A 146 -4.42 -27.12 3.87
N LEU A 147 -3.17 -26.67 3.68
CA LEU A 147 -2.80 -25.80 2.55
C LEU A 147 -3.08 -26.46 1.20
N PHE A 148 -2.83 -27.77 1.09
CA PHE A 148 -3.12 -28.55 -0.13
C PHE A 148 -4.62 -28.84 -0.27
N VAL A 149 -5.35 -28.90 0.85
CA VAL A 149 -6.80 -29.12 0.84
C VAL A 149 -7.53 -27.91 0.24
N LYS A 150 -7.14 -26.70 0.64
CA LYS A 150 -7.73 -25.42 0.20
C LYS A 150 -7.04 -24.81 -1.04
N SER A 151 -6.08 -25.51 -1.63
CA SER A 151 -5.29 -25.01 -2.76
C SER A 151 -6.17 -24.69 -3.97
N TYR A 152 -5.78 -23.66 -4.72
CA TYR A 152 -6.41 -23.33 -6.00
C TYR A 152 -6.24 -24.48 -7.01
N TYR A 153 -5.10 -25.16 -6.96
CA TYR A 153 -4.79 -26.33 -7.79
C TYR A 153 -5.25 -27.60 -7.10
N ARG A 154 -6.06 -28.40 -7.80
CA ARG A 154 -6.90 -29.41 -7.16
C ARG A 154 -6.32 -30.82 -7.29
N LEU A 155 -6.11 -31.50 -6.17
CA LEU A 155 -5.55 -32.86 -6.13
C LEU A 155 -6.40 -33.87 -6.92
N GLU A 156 -7.73 -33.76 -6.86
CA GLU A 156 -8.61 -34.64 -7.65
C GLU A 156 -8.47 -34.39 -9.16
N LYS A 157 -8.20 -33.16 -9.59
CA LYS A 157 -7.96 -32.81 -11.01
C LYS A 157 -6.59 -33.24 -11.49
N ILE A 158 -5.58 -33.22 -10.62
CA ILE A 158 -4.28 -33.82 -10.88
C ILE A 158 -4.45 -35.34 -11.12
N ALA A 159 -5.24 -36.00 -10.28
CA ALA A 159 -5.52 -37.43 -10.44
C ALA A 159 -6.33 -37.75 -11.70
N GLU A 160 -7.36 -36.97 -12.04
CA GLU A 160 -8.07 -37.08 -13.32
C GLU A 160 -7.12 -36.89 -14.52
N SER A 161 -6.21 -35.91 -14.44
CA SER A 161 -5.24 -35.62 -15.50
C SER A 161 -4.25 -36.78 -15.67
N LEU A 162 -3.84 -37.42 -14.57
CA LEU A 162 -2.97 -38.59 -14.61
C LEU A 162 -3.70 -39.79 -15.24
N LEU A 163 -4.95 -40.06 -14.85
CA LEU A 163 -5.79 -41.13 -15.41
C LEU A 163 -6.02 -40.99 -16.92
N ARG A 164 -6.24 -39.76 -17.41
CA ARG A 164 -6.42 -39.50 -18.85
C ARG A 164 -5.12 -39.71 -19.64
N ASN A 165 -3.97 -39.61 -18.98
CA ASN A 165 -2.68 -39.56 -19.61
C ASN A 165 -1.85 -40.85 -19.48
N SER A 166 -2.33 -41.86 -18.75
CA SER A 166 -1.58 -43.08 -18.47
C SER A 166 -1.67 -44.14 -19.57
N SER A 167 -0.52 -44.60 -20.08
CA SER A 167 -0.35 -45.94 -20.69
C SER A 167 -0.21 -47.01 -19.59
N GLU A 168 -0.34 -48.29 -19.94
CA GLU A 168 -0.31 -49.45 -19.01
C GLU A 168 0.92 -49.52 -18.07
N LEU A 169 2.00 -48.77 -18.34
CA LEU A 169 3.21 -48.67 -17.52
C LEU A 169 3.06 -47.78 -16.25
N LEU A 170 2.05 -46.92 -16.17
CA LEU A 170 1.88 -45.95 -15.06
C LEU A 170 0.99 -46.46 -13.90
N THR A 171 0.33 -47.61 -14.09
CA THR A 171 -0.71 -48.15 -13.20
C THR A 171 -0.21 -48.56 -11.81
N SER A 172 1.05 -48.95 -11.69
CA SER A 172 1.69 -49.38 -10.43
C SER A 172 2.00 -48.24 -9.45
N HIS A 173 1.90 -46.98 -9.88
CA HIS A 173 2.21 -45.79 -9.08
C HIS A 173 0.97 -45.03 -8.58
N PHE A 174 -0.24 -45.53 -8.87
CA PHE A 174 -1.49 -44.95 -8.39
C PHE A 174 -1.72 -45.10 -6.88
N SER A 175 -1.01 -46.00 -6.20
CA SER A 175 -1.22 -46.29 -4.78
C SER A 175 -0.90 -45.10 -3.86
N LEU A 176 0.20 -44.38 -4.10
CA LEU A 176 0.60 -43.21 -3.30
C LEU A 176 -0.37 -42.04 -3.50
N LEU A 177 -0.73 -41.74 -4.75
CA LEU A 177 -1.71 -40.70 -5.06
C LEU A 177 -3.09 -41.04 -4.48
N THR A 178 -3.52 -42.30 -4.58
CA THR A 178 -4.80 -42.75 -4.03
C THR A 178 -4.81 -42.63 -2.51
N SER A 179 -3.71 -43.00 -1.84
CA SER A 179 -3.56 -42.84 -0.39
C SER A 179 -3.59 -41.36 0.03
N LEU A 180 -2.91 -40.50 -0.73
CA LEU A 180 -2.95 -39.05 -0.55
C LEU A 180 -4.38 -38.50 -0.72
N LEU A 181 -5.11 -38.94 -1.76
CA LEU A 181 -6.50 -38.54 -1.98
C LEU A 181 -7.41 -39.00 -0.85
N ILE A 182 -7.27 -40.25 -0.37
CA ILE A 182 -8.05 -40.73 0.78
C ILE A 182 -7.79 -39.85 2.01
N ARG A 183 -6.52 -39.49 2.29
CA ARG A 183 -6.19 -38.52 3.35
C ARG A 183 -6.84 -37.16 3.10
N TYR A 184 -6.76 -36.64 1.88
CA TYR A 184 -7.38 -35.38 1.48
C TYR A 184 -8.90 -35.36 1.72
N TYR A 185 -9.61 -36.41 1.30
CA TYR A 185 -11.07 -36.51 1.48
C TYR A 185 -11.44 -36.69 2.96
N ARG A 186 -10.73 -37.54 3.72
CA ARG A 186 -10.93 -37.68 5.17
C ARG A 186 -10.76 -36.34 5.88
N HIS A 187 -9.68 -35.62 5.57
CA HIS A 187 -9.42 -34.31 6.16
C HIS A 187 -10.48 -33.27 5.74
N THR A 188 -10.90 -33.29 4.47
CA THR A 188 -11.98 -32.43 3.97
C THR A 188 -13.29 -32.65 4.73
N TYR A 189 -13.73 -33.90 4.87
CA TYR A 189 -14.99 -34.22 5.54
C TYR A 189 -14.90 -33.97 7.04
N ALA A 190 -13.78 -34.31 7.69
CA ALA A 190 -13.56 -33.99 9.10
C ALA A 190 -13.61 -32.48 9.36
N TYR A 191 -12.99 -31.67 8.48
CA TYR A 191 -13.04 -30.21 8.57
C TYR A 191 -14.48 -29.68 8.53
N TRP A 192 -15.29 -30.11 7.55
CA TRP A 192 -16.67 -29.66 7.41
C TRP A 192 -17.60 -30.20 8.50
N LEU A 193 -17.36 -31.41 9.01
CA LEU A 193 -18.12 -31.97 10.14
C LEU A 193 -17.87 -31.25 11.47
N ASN A 194 -16.73 -30.56 11.59
CA ASN A 194 -16.42 -29.72 12.75
C ASN A 194 -17.00 -28.30 12.65
N GLN A 195 -17.68 -27.96 11.54
CA GLN A 195 -18.40 -26.69 11.43
C GLN A 195 -19.82 -26.81 11.99
N ALA A 196 -20.43 -25.68 12.32
CA ALA A 196 -21.86 -25.64 12.66
C ALA A 196 -22.71 -26.08 11.45
N ASP A 197 -23.86 -26.73 11.71
CA ASP A 197 -24.76 -27.09 10.62
C ASP A 197 -25.30 -25.81 9.95
N PRO A 198 -25.11 -25.64 8.62
CA PRO A 198 -25.44 -24.38 7.94
C PRO A 198 -26.92 -24.02 8.00
N TRP A 199 -27.80 -25.02 8.00
CA TRP A 199 -29.24 -24.80 8.07
C TRP A 199 -29.67 -24.39 9.47
N GLU A 200 -29.23 -25.13 10.50
CA GLU A 200 -29.56 -24.81 11.89
C GLU A 200 -29.01 -23.44 12.29
N TRP A 201 -27.79 -23.10 11.86
CA TRP A 201 -27.21 -21.77 12.06
C TRP A 201 -28.05 -20.69 11.36
N PHE A 202 -28.40 -20.89 10.09
CA PHE A 202 -29.16 -19.91 9.32
C PHE A 202 -30.56 -19.69 9.89
N LYS A 203 -31.21 -20.76 10.35
CA LYS A 203 -32.54 -20.70 10.99
C LYS A 203 -32.50 -19.90 12.29
N ALA A 204 -31.49 -20.10 13.12
CA ALA A 204 -31.31 -19.35 14.37
C ALA A 204 -31.12 -17.84 14.10
N GLU A 205 -30.35 -17.48 13.08
CA GLU A 205 -30.04 -16.07 12.75
C GLU A 205 -31.15 -15.36 11.96
N SER A 206 -31.92 -16.08 11.15
CA SER A 206 -32.96 -15.49 10.28
C SER A 206 -34.35 -15.38 10.93
N GLY A 207 -34.58 -16.04 12.06
CA GLY A 207 -35.85 -16.00 12.80
C GLY A 207 -36.90 -16.94 12.20
N GLU A 208 -38.12 -16.44 11.92
CA GLU A 208 -39.17 -17.26 11.29
C GLU A 208 -38.84 -17.56 9.82
N VAL A 209 -38.59 -18.85 9.54
CA VAL A 209 -38.23 -19.37 8.22
C VAL A 209 -39.38 -20.19 7.64
N ASN A 210 -39.72 -19.97 6.37
CA ASN A 210 -40.76 -20.73 5.66
C ASN A 210 -40.31 -22.17 5.35
N ASN A 211 -41.27 -23.09 5.22
CA ASN A 211 -41.02 -24.47 4.76
C ASN A 211 -40.39 -24.48 3.35
N GLY A 212 -39.37 -25.33 3.15
CA GLY A 212 -38.70 -25.56 1.86
C GLY A 212 -37.36 -24.85 1.66
N LEU A 213 -36.90 -24.05 2.62
CA LEU A 213 -35.57 -23.43 2.58
C LEU A 213 -34.44 -24.40 2.96
N ASP A 214 -34.73 -25.43 3.73
CA ASP A 214 -33.84 -26.52 4.11
C ASP A 214 -33.24 -27.24 2.89
N ALA A 215 -34.01 -27.34 1.80
CA ALA A 215 -33.57 -27.94 0.54
C ALA A 215 -32.36 -27.26 -0.10
N PHE A 216 -32.07 -25.99 0.22
CA PHE A 216 -30.88 -25.29 -0.31
C PHE A 216 -29.57 -25.70 0.38
N PHE A 217 -29.66 -26.34 1.55
CA PHE A 217 -28.53 -26.68 2.40
C PHE A 217 -28.22 -28.18 2.41
N THR A 218 -29.03 -29.01 1.76
CA THR A 218 -28.90 -30.48 1.78
C THR A 218 -27.51 -30.96 1.40
N ASP A 219 -26.92 -30.36 0.36
CA ASP A 219 -25.61 -30.74 -0.19
C ASP A 219 -24.46 -30.49 0.78
N ILE A 220 -24.64 -29.57 1.73
CA ILE A 220 -23.64 -29.19 2.74
C ILE A 220 -24.07 -29.55 4.17
N SER A 221 -25.16 -30.29 4.34
CA SER A 221 -25.66 -30.70 5.65
C SER A 221 -24.71 -31.69 6.33
N LEU A 222 -24.62 -31.64 7.66
CA LEU A 222 -23.75 -32.56 8.40
C LEU A 222 -24.12 -34.03 8.17
N ASN A 223 -25.40 -34.34 7.99
CA ASN A 223 -25.86 -35.69 7.67
C ASN A 223 -25.36 -36.16 6.30
N ARG A 224 -25.48 -35.31 5.27
CA ARG A 224 -24.98 -35.64 3.94
C ARG A 224 -23.47 -35.86 3.92
N ILE A 225 -22.72 -35.04 4.66
CA ILE A 225 -21.26 -35.19 4.78
C ILE A 225 -20.91 -36.51 5.49
N ARG A 226 -21.65 -36.92 6.53
CA ARG A 226 -21.46 -38.23 7.19
C ARG A 226 -21.71 -39.40 6.23
N GLU A 227 -22.74 -39.31 5.39
CA GLU A 227 -23.02 -40.34 4.37
C GLU A 227 -21.86 -40.47 3.38
N ILE A 228 -21.36 -39.34 2.86
CA ILE A 228 -20.23 -39.31 1.91
C ILE A 228 -18.95 -39.84 2.59
N ALA A 229 -18.69 -39.48 3.85
CA ALA A 229 -17.55 -39.98 4.60
C ALA A 229 -17.63 -41.50 4.81
N ALA A 230 -18.82 -42.04 5.10
CA ALA A 230 -19.04 -43.48 5.19
C ALA A 230 -18.85 -44.19 3.84
N GLU A 231 -19.26 -43.55 2.73
CA GLU A 231 -19.02 -44.03 1.37
C GLU A 231 -17.53 -44.11 1.05
N LEU A 232 -16.74 -43.09 1.42
CA LEU A 232 -15.27 -43.10 1.29
C LEU A 232 -14.65 -44.30 2.01
N GLU A 233 -15.04 -44.54 3.27
CA GLU A 233 -14.52 -45.68 4.04
C GLU A 233 -14.89 -47.01 3.37
N LYS A 234 -16.14 -47.15 2.90
CA LYS A 234 -16.60 -48.34 2.19
C LYS A 234 -15.82 -48.59 0.89
N ILE A 235 -15.55 -47.55 0.10
CA ILE A 235 -14.76 -47.65 -1.14
C ILE A 235 -13.32 -48.08 -0.79
N SER A 236 -12.72 -47.45 0.24
CA SER A 236 -11.34 -47.71 0.64
C SER A 236 -11.09 -49.11 1.19
N GLN A 237 -12.08 -49.71 1.86
CA GLN A 237 -11.94 -51.03 2.48
C GLN A 237 -12.31 -52.19 1.55
N ASN A 238 -13.22 -51.99 0.60
CA ASN A 238 -13.79 -53.07 -0.22
C ASN A 238 -13.21 -53.16 -1.64
N THR A 239 -12.35 -52.22 -2.06
CA THR A 239 -11.81 -52.19 -3.43
C THR A 239 -10.33 -52.58 -3.42
N ALA A 240 -10.02 -53.79 -3.89
CA ALA A 240 -8.65 -54.29 -3.96
C ALA A 240 -7.87 -53.80 -5.18
N ASP A 241 -8.54 -53.51 -6.30
CA ASP A 241 -7.90 -53.02 -7.52
C ASP A 241 -7.54 -51.52 -7.40
N PRO A 242 -6.25 -51.14 -7.52
CA PRO A 242 -5.83 -49.75 -7.37
C PRO A 242 -6.46 -48.78 -8.38
N LEU A 243 -6.75 -49.24 -9.60
CA LEU A 243 -7.34 -48.40 -10.64
C LEU A 243 -8.82 -48.12 -10.37
N GLU A 244 -9.61 -49.16 -10.04
CA GLU A 244 -11.00 -48.98 -9.64
C GLU A 244 -11.14 -48.21 -8.32
N LEU A 245 -10.20 -48.38 -7.38
CA LEU A 245 -10.17 -47.59 -6.14
C LEU A 245 -9.96 -46.09 -6.45
N LEU A 246 -8.98 -45.75 -7.30
CA LEU A 246 -8.72 -44.37 -7.70
C LEU A 246 -9.92 -43.75 -8.42
N LYS A 247 -10.55 -44.48 -9.36
CA LYS A 247 -11.77 -44.02 -10.05
C LYS A 247 -12.94 -43.81 -9.10
N GLY A 248 -13.10 -44.67 -8.09
CA GLY A 248 -14.13 -44.53 -7.06
C GLY A 248 -13.92 -43.29 -6.20
N VAL A 249 -12.69 -43.08 -5.71
CA VAL A 249 -12.34 -41.96 -4.84
C VAL A 249 -12.48 -40.60 -5.54
N ILE A 250 -12.07 -40.47 -6.81
CA ILE A 250 -12.16 -39.21 -7.58
C ILE A 250 -13.61 -38.73 -7.79
N ARG A 251 -14.59 -39.64 -7.77
CA ARG A 251 -16.01 -39.27 -7.97
C ARG A 251 -16.63 -38.62 -6.73
N LEU A 252 -15.98 -38.75 -5.57
CA LEU A 252 -16.51 -38.20 -4.33
C LEU A 252 -16.39 -36.66 -4.31
N PRO A 253 -17.35 -35.96 -3.67
CA PRO A 253 -17.30 -34.51 -3.53
C PRO A 253 -16.01 -34.04 -2.84
N ALA A 254 -15.19 -33.28 -3.56
CA ALA A 254 -13.95 -32.68 -3.06
C ALA A 254 -14.22 -31.39 -2.28
N TYR A 255 -13.18 -30.80 -1.68
CA TYR A 255 -13.29 -29.56 -0.88
C TYR A 255 -14.03 -28.44 -1.63
N ASN A 256 -13.71 -28.25 -2.90
CA ASN A 256 -14.28 -27.18 -3.72
C ASN A 256 -15.77 -27.36 -4.02
N HIS A 257 -16.30 -28.58 -3.96
CA HIS A 257 -17.75 -28.79 -4.07
C HIS A 257 -18.50 -28.09 -2.94
N PHE A 258 -17.97 -28.16 -1.72
CA PHE A 258 -18.56 -27.48 -0.56
C PHE A 258 -18.39 -25.96 -0.69
N THR A 259 -17.19 -25.48 -1.04
CA THR A 259 -16.96 -24.04 -1.21
C THR A 259 -17.88 -23.43 -2.27
N ASP A 260 -18.07 -24.11 -3.40
CA ASP A 260 -18.99 -23.68 -4.46
C ASP A 260 -20.45 -23.75 -4.00
N SER A 261 -20.80 -24.73 -3.19
CA SER A 261 -22.16 -24.82 -2.62
C SER A 261 -22.44 -23.63 -1.70
N TYR A 262 -21.52 -23.30 -0.77
CA TYR A 262 -21.61 -22.08 0.05
C TYR A 262 -21.67 -20.82 -0.81
N ARG A 263 -20.81 -20.67 -1.82
CA ARG A 263 -20.80 -19.51 -2.75
C ARG A 263 -22.15 -19.30 -3.44
N ASN A 264 -22.85 -20.38 -3.79
CA ASN A 264 -24.09 -20.31 -4.57
C ASN A 264 -25.36 -20.06 -3.72
N ILE A 265 -25.37 -20.45 -2.45
CA ILE A 265 -26.54 -20.33 -1.57
C ILE A 265 -27.05 -18.88 -1.44
N PRO A 266 -26.22 -17.83 -1.22
CA PRO A 266 -26.72 -16.45 -1.07
C PRO A 266 -27.61 -15.98 -2.21
N GLN A 267 -27.23 -16.28 -3.46
CA GLN A 267 -27.99 -15.91 -4.65
C GLN A 267 -29.31 -16.71 -4.76
N ARG A 268 -29.31 -17.98 -4.35
CA ARG A 268 -30.53 -18.80 -4.31
C ARG A 268 -31.51 -18.29 -3.25
N LEU A 269 -31.01 -17.97 -2.06
CA LEU A 269 -31.81 -17.37 -0.97
C LEU A 269 -32.43 -16.03 -1.40
N MET A 270 -31.65 -15.18 -2.07
CA MET A 270 -32.14 -13.90 -2.60
C MET A 270 -33.31 -14.10 -3.57
N LYS A 271 -33.13 -14.97 -4.55
CA LYS A 271 -34.15 -15.25 -5.58
C LYS A 271 -35.42 -15.85 -4.96
N PHE A 272 -35.28 -16.79 -4.04
CA PHE A 272 -36.42 -17.44 -3.38
C PHE A 272 -37.19 -16.45 -2.48
N GLY A 273 -36.47 -15.68 -1.65
CA GLY A 273 -37.06 -14.71 -0.73
C GLY A 273 -37.54 -13.41 -1.37
N SER A 274 -37.34 -13.21 -2.67
CA SER A 274 -37.87 -12.07 -3.42
C SER A 274 -39.39 -11.96 -3.30
N LYS A 275 -40.09 -13.12 -3.30
CA LYS A 275 -41.55 -13.21 -3.22
C LYS A 275 -42.14 -12.72 -1.89
N CYS A 276 -41.35 -12.74 -0.82
CA CYS A 276 -41.79 -12.35 0.52
C CYS A 276 -41.01 -11.14 1.06
N GLY A 277 -40.26 -10.42 0.21
CA GLY A 277 -39.48 -9.24 0.58
C GLY A 277 -38.25 -9.51 1.47
N ARG A 278 -38.00 -10.76 1.88
CA ARG A 278 -36.91 -11.13 2.80
C ARG A 278 -35.62 -11.59 2.10
N GLY A 279 -35.64 -11.72 0.78
CA GLY A 279 -34.53 -12.31 0.00
C GLY A 279 -33.18 -11.61 0.20
N MET A 280 -33.14 -10.27 0.16
CA MET A 280 -31.89 -9.53 0.35
C MET A 280 -31.33 -9.71 1.77
N ARG A 281 -32.21 -9.74 2.77
CA ARG A 281 -31.83 -9.99 4.17
C ARG A 281 -31.27 -11.39 4.36
N TRP A 282 -31.89 -12.41 3.76
CA TRP A 282 -31.38 -13.79 3.82
C TRP A 282 -30.02 -13.95 3.14
N LYS A 283 -29.86 -13.35 1.95
CA LYS A 283 -28.57 -13.27 1.26
C LYS A 283 -27.51 -12.68 2.18
N PHE A 284 -27.83 -11.54 2.80
CA PHE A 284 -26.93 -10.81 3.67
C PHE A 284 -26.50 -11.61 4.91
N ILE A 285 -27.46 -12.23 5.61
CA ILE A 285 -27.19 -13.10 6.77
C ILE A 285 -26.25 -14.26 6.39
N PHE A 286 -26.48 -14.91 5.24
CA PHE A 286 -25.67 -16.05 4.85
C PHE A 286 -24.28 -15.65 4.33
N LEU A 287 -24.14 -14.47 3.71
CA LEU A 287 -22.81 -13.95 3.36
C LEU A 287 -21.95 -13.71 4.62
N PHE A 288 -22.55 -13.30 5.74
CA PHE A 288 -21.82 -13.23 7.01
C PHE A 288 -21.41 -14.60 7.54
N HIS A 289 -22.24 -15.62 7.36
CA HIS A 289 -21.86 -16.98 7.70
C HIS A 289 -20.58 -17.40 6.97
N ILE A 290 -20.50 -17.08 5.67
CA ILE A 290 -19.35 -17.40 4.83
C ILE A 290 -18.07 -16.77 5.39
N LEU A 291 -18.12 -15.51 5.84
CA LEU A 291 -16.98 -14.80 6.41
C LEU A 291 -16.51 -15.36 7.77
N ASN A 292 -17.40 -16.01 8.51
CA ASN A 292 -17.09 -16.62 9.80
C ASN A 292 -16.44 -18.00 9.68
N ILE A 293 -16.40 -18.59 8.48
CA ILE A 293 -15.80 -19.91 8.24
C ILE A 293 -14.42 -19.72 7.61
N ALA A 294 -13.36 -20.05 8.37
CA ALA A 294 -11.97 -19.88 7.93
C ALA A 294 -11.63 -20.63 6.62
N GLY A 295 -12.20 -21.81 6.42
CA GLY A 295 -12.02 -22.60 5.19
C GLY A 295 -12.62 -21.96 3.93
N LEU A 296 -13.48 -20.97 4.07
CA LEU A 296 -14.04 -20.22 2.94
C LEU A 296 -13.20 -18.99 2.56
N SER A 297 -11.97 -18.87 3.08
CA SER A 297 -11.10 -17.70 2.84
C SER A 297 -10.96 -17.32 1.36
N ALA A 298 -10.91 -18.31 0.47
CA ALA A 298 -10.81 -18.09 -0.98
C ALA A 298 -12.02 -17.33 -1.59
N ILE A 299 -13.15 -17.27 -0.89
CA ILE A 299 -14.36 -16.55 -1.31
C ILE A 299 -14.74 -15.40 -0.37
N HIS A 300 -13.92 -15.10 0.65
CA HIS A 300 -14.22 -14.02 1.61
C HIS A 300 -14.25 -12.65 0.94
N GLU A 301 -13.29 -12.35 0.07
CA GLU A 301 -13.27 -11.08 -0.67
C GLU A 301 -14.51 -10.93 -1.58
N GLU A 302 -14.91 -12.01 -2.26
CA GLU A 302 -16.13 -12.05 -3.06
C GLU A 302 -17.38 -11.82 -2.19
N ALA A 303 -17.44 -12.47 -1.03
CA ALA A 303 -18.54 -12.33 -0.07
C ALA A 303 -18.62 -10.90 0.50
N LEU A 304 -17.49 -10.27 0.83
CA LEU A 304 -17.43 -8.87 1.26
C LEU A 304 -17.93 -7.92 0.17
N ARG A 305 -17.53 -8.13 -1.09
CA ARG A 305 -18.04 -7.35 -2.23
C ARG A 305 -19.56 -7.49 -2.41
N GLU A 306 -20.10 -8.70 -2.23
CA GLU A 306 -21.55 -8.94 -2.29
C GLU A 306 -22.30 -8.35 -1.08
N ILE A 307 -21.71 -8.37 0.12
CA ILE A 307 -22.21 -7.69 1.33
C ILE A 307 -22.35 -6.20 1.05
N ASN A 308 -21.31 -5.57 0.49
CA ASN A 308 -21.33 -4.15 0.12
C ASN A 308 -22.52 -3.81 -0.79
N ARG A 309 -22.74 -4.61 -1.84
CA ARG A 309 -23.86 -4.44 -2.78
C ARG A 309 -25.21 -4.62 -2.08
N SER A 310 -25.33 -5.61 -1.19
CA SER A 310 -26.55 -5.89 -0.45
C SER A 310 -26.87 -4.80 0.59
N LEU A 311 -25.86 -4.22 1.24
CA LEU A 311 -26.02 -3.14 2.22
C LEU A 311 -26.65 -1.89 1.63
N ILE A 312 -26.19 -1.45 0.45
CA ILE A 312 -26.74 -0.28 -0.24
C ILE A 312 -28.27 -0.42 -0.40
N TRP A 313 -28.72 -1.62 -0.76
CA TRP A 313 -30.16 -1.89 -0.90
C TRP A 313 -30.87 -1.89 0.44
N LEU A 314 -30.31 -2.57 1.46
CA LEU A 314 -30.92 -2.69 2.79
C LEU A 314 -31.08 -1.33 3.48
N ILE A 315 -30.08 -0.45 3.41
CA ILE A 315 -30.14 0.89 4.01
C ILE A 315 -31.26 1.73 3.38
N ALA A 316 -31.54 1.54 2.08
CA ALA A 316 -32.58 2.28 1.38
C ALA A 316 -34.01 1.73 1.57
N HIS A 317 -34.19 0.49 2.04
CA HIS A 317 -35.50 -0.21 2.02
C HIS A 317 -35.91 -0.87 3.35
N GLU A 318 -35.08 -0.83 4.40
CA GLU A 318 -35.38 -1.39 5.74
C GLU A 318 -35.75 -0.32 6.77
N ASN A 319 -36.36 -0.75 7.88
CA ASN A 319 -36.69 0.13 9.01
C ASN A 319 -35.44 0.50 9.84
N HIS A 320 -35.46 1.68 10.48
CA HIS A 320 -34.34 2.25 11.25
C HIS A 320 -33.68 1.29 12.27
N LEU A 321 -34.49 0.61 13.11
CA LEU A 321 -33.99 -0.33 14.11
C LEU A 321 -33.27 -1.56 13.50
N ASN A 322 -33.61 -1.93 12.27
CA ASN A 322 -32.92 -3.01 11.57
C ASN A 322 -31.59 -2.51 10.99
N ILE A 323 -31.53 -1.25 10.53
CA ILE A 323 -30.31 -0.63 9.99
C ILE A 323 -29.22 -0.56 11.06
N GLU A 324 -29.55 -0.16 12.29
CA GLU A 324 -28.57 -0.13 13.40
C GLU A 324 -27.95 -1.50 13.67
N LYS A 325 -28.79 -2.56 13.77
CA LYS A 325 -28.31 -3.93 14.00
C LYS A 325 -27.46 -4.44 12.84
N ILE A 326 -27.88 -4.17 11.61
CA ILE A 326 -27.15 -4.52 10.39
C ILE A 326 -25.78 -3.82 10.39
N MET A 327 -25.75 -2.54 10.75
CA MET A 327 -24.54 -1.73 10.83
C MET A 327 -23.57 -2.28 11.87
N GLN A 328 -24.00 -2.47 13.11
CA GLN A 328 -23.16 -3.03 14.19
C GLN A 328 -22.54 -4.38 13.80
N LYS A 329 -23.36 -5.30 13.25
CA LYS A 329 -22.87 -6.61 12.79
C LYS A 329 -21.87 -6.47 11.65
N THR A 330 -22.12 -5.58 10.70
CA THR A 330 -21.18 -5.31 9.59
C THR A 330 -19.84 -4.80 10.12
N PHE A 331 -19.85 -3.77 10.98
CA PHE A 331 -18.63 -3.18 11.53
C PHE A 331 -17.83 -4.18 12.37
N SER A 332 -18.47 -5.05 13.15
CA SER A 332 -17.77 -6.10 13.90
C SER A 332 -16.96 -7.03 13.00
N ILE A 333 -17.51 -7.40 11.83
CA ILE A 333 -16.85 -8.29 10.87
C ILE A 333 -15.78 -7.55 10.08
N LEU A 334 -16.05 -6.30 9.67
CA LEU A 334 -15.04 -5.48 9.01
C LEU A 334 -13.83 -5.25 9.92
N LYS A 335 -14.04 -5.09 11.24
CA LYS A 335 -12.95 -4.93 12.22
C LYS A 335 -12.02 -6.14 12.26
N GLU A 336 -12.55 -7.36 12.16
CA GLU A 336 -11.75 -8.59 12.15
C GLU A 336 -11.00 -8.83 10.83
N ARG A 337 -11.41 -8.16 9.73
CA ARG A 337 -10.93 -8.44 8.37
C ARG A 337 -10.26 -7.27 7.66
N ILE A 338 -10.24 -6.06 8.25
CA ILE A 338 -9.71 -4.87 7.58
C ILE A 338 -8.21 -4.98 7.29
N GLU A 339 -7.44 -5.74 8.09
CA GLU A 339 -6.02 -5.98 7.81
C GLU A 339 -5.81 -6.86 6.57
N GLU A 340 -6.69 -7.84 6.34
CA GLU A 340 -6.62 -8.76 5.20
C GLU A 340 -7.18 -8.13 3.91
N PHE A 341 -8.27 -7.35 4.02
CA PHE A 341 -8.98 -6.79 2.86
C PHE A 341 -9.32 -5.29 3.02
N PRO A 342 -8.31 -4.41 3.18
CA PRO A 342 -8.53 -3.01 3.52
C PRO A 342 -9.35 -2.26 2.47
N ASP A 343 -9.04 -2.41 1.18
CA ASP A 343 -9.76 -1.69 0.11
C ASP A 343 -11.25 -2.06 0.05
N THR A 344 -11.57 -3.33 0.25
CA THR A 344 -12.97 -3.78 0.25
C THR A 344 -13.70 -3.24 1.48
N ALA A 345 -13.05 -3.27 2.66
CA ALA A 345 -13.62 -2.72 3.89
C ALA A 345 -13.88 -1.21 3.78
N LEU A 346 -12.91 -0.44 3.27
CA LEU A 346 -13.03 1.00 3.07
C LEU A 346 -14.14 1.36 2.08
N ASN A 347 -14.28 0.61 0.99
CA ASN A 347 -15.39 0.78 0.05
C ASN A 347 -16.75 0.44 0.68
N CYS A 348 -16.81 -0.54 1.60
CA CYS A 348 -18.03 -0.82 2.35
C CYS A 348 -18.41 0.35 3.27
N ILE A 349 -17.42 0.90 3.98
CA ILE A 349 -17.60 2.07 4.87
C ILE A 349 -18.13 3.26 4.07
N LEU A 350 -17.53 3.58 2.92
CA LEU A 350 -17.95 4.69 2.07
C LEU A 350 -19.41 4.53 1.61
N ASN A 351 -19.75 3.37 1.04
CA ASN A 351 -21.10 3.11 0.52
C ASN A 351 -22.15 3.11 1.62
N MET A 352 -21.83 2.56 2.80
CA MET A 352 -22.72 2.61 3.95
C MET A 352 -22.93 4.05 4.41
N GLY A 353 -21.87 4.85 4.53
CA GLY A 353 -21.97 6.26 4.87
C GLY A 353 -22.80 7.05 3.86
N GLN A 354 -22.62 6.83 2.55
CA GLN A 354 -23.47 7.44 1.53
C GLN A 354 -24.96 7.10 1.70
N GLY A 355 -25.30 5.91 2.19
CA GLY A 355 -26.67 5.53 2.53
C GLY A 355 -27.16 6.19 3.82
N VAL A 356 -26.36 6.13 4.89
CA VAL A 356 -26.70 6.68 6.21
C VAL A 356 -26.87 8.20 6.17
N TYR A 357 -25.97 8.94 5.53
CA TYR A 357 -26.06 10.40 5.43
C TYR A 357 -27.29 10.87 4.65
N LYS A 358 -27.84 10.06 3.74
CA LYS A 358 -29.08 10.38 3.02
C LYS A 358 -30.33 10.31 3.90
N THR A 359 -30.26 9.62 5.04
CA THR A 359 -31.39 9.56 5.99
C THR A 359 -31.61 10.89 6.70
N ASP A 360 -30.58 11.74 6.79
CA ASP A 360 -30.57 13.01 7.55
C ASP A 360 -30.91 12.85 9.06
N GLU A 361 -30.85 11.61 9.58
CA GLU A 361 -31.09 11.28 10.98
C GLU A 361 -29.79 11.39 11.79
N SER A 362 -29.72 12.35 12.71
CA SER A 362 -28.48 12.67 13.43
C SER A 362 -27.96 11.51 14.28
N ASP A 363 -28.85 10.75 14.90
CA ASP A 363 -28.47 9.65 15.81
C ASP A 363 -27.84 8.50 15.03
N LEU A 364 -28.39 8.16 13.87
CA LEU A 364 -27.85 7.13 13.00
C LEU A 364 -26.50 7.54 12.39
N ILE A 365 -26.37 8.81 11.99
CA ILE A 365 -25.09 9.36 11.49
C ILE A 365 -24.03 9.33 12.58
N ASN A 366 -24.37 9.72 13.82
CA ASN A 366 -23.44 9.67 14.95
C ASN A 366 -23.01 8.23 15.26
N LEU A 367 -23.95 7.28 15.30
CA LEU A 367 -23.64 5.87 15.52
C LEU A 367 -22.75 5.29 14.42
N PHE A 368 -22.97 5.71 13.17
CA PHE A 368 -22.11 5.35 12.04
C PHE A 368 -20.69 5.91 12.22
N ILE A 369 -20.55 7.20 12.56
CA ILE A 369 -19.25 7.83 12.81
C ILE A 369 -18.53 7.12 13.96
N ASP A 370 -19.21 6.80 15.06
CA ASP A 370 -18.63 6.03 16.17
C ASP A 370 -18.10 4.68 15.72
N SER A 371 -18.85 3.99 14.87
CA SER A 371 -18.45 2.69 14.34
C SER A 371 -17.24 2.78 13.40
N VAL A 372 -17.15 3.85 12.58
CA VAL A 372 -15.99 4.13 11.73
C VAL A 372 -14.75 4.42 12.58
N LEU A 373 -14.88 5.20 13.66
CA LEU A 373 -13.77 5.53 14.55
C LEU A 373 -13.29 4.31 15.35
N ASP A 374 -14.19 3.44 15.83
CA ASP A 374 -13.84 2.21 16.54
C ASP A 374 -13.13 1.18 15.64
N LEU A 375 -13.41 1.22 14.33
CA LEU A 375 -12.75 0.34 13.36
C LEU A 375 -11.27 0.73 13.16
N GLY A 376 -10.92 1.98 13.42
CA GLY A 376 -9.55 2.49 13.38
C GLY A 376 -9.16 3.12 12.04
N PHE A 377 -7.89 3.49 11.92
CA PHE A 377 -7.36 4.23 10.78
C PHE A 377 -6.14 3.52 10.20
N GLN A 378 -6.10 3.37 8.87
CA GLN A 378 -4.94 2.83 8.15
C GLN A 378 -3.82 3.87 8.14
N THR A 379 -2.79 3.69 8.97
CA THR A 379 -1.63 4.60 9.02
C THR A 379 -0.67 4.34 7.85
N PRO A 380 0.17 5.32 7.45
CA PRO A 380 1.16 5.12 6.38
C PRO A 380 2.13 3.97 6.65
N GLY A 381 2.49 3.72 7.91
CA GLY A 381 3.36 2.59 8.29
C GLY A 381 4.68 2.53 7.50
N ILE A 382 5.38 3.66 7.37
CA ILE A 382 6.54 3.74 6.47
C ILE A 382 7.69 2.88 6.99
N GLY A 383 7.99 1.80 6.27
CA GLY A 383 8.97 0.77 6.63
C GLY A 383 10.33 0.89 5.92
N GLY A 384 10.69 2.09 5.45
CA GLY A 384 11.92 2.34 4.70
C GLY A 384 11.75 2.23 3.17
N VAL A 385 12.85 2.04 2.44
CA VAL A 385 12.82 1.87 0.98
C VAL A 385 13.15 0.43 0.61
N GLY A 386 12.31 -0.18 -0.22
CA GLY A 386 12.56 -1.51 -0.77
C GLY A 386 13.67 -1.49 -1.80
N ASN A 387 14.27 -2.65 -2.05
CA ASN A 387 15.30 -2.76 -3.07
C ASN A 387 14.74 -2.57 -4.50
N ASP A 388 13.42 -2.60 -4.70
CA ASP A 388 12.70 -2.15 -5.89
C ASP A 388 12.66 -0.61 -6.05
N TRP A 389 13.35 0.11 -5.17
CA TRP A 389 13.47 1.57 -5.09
C TRP A 389 12.16 2.26 -4.76
N GLN A 390 11.17 1.52 -4.25
CA GLN A 390 9.90 2.08 -3.81
C GLN A 390 9.87 2.19 -2.29
N ILE A 391 9.26 3.26 -1.81
CA ILE A 391 9.02 3.42 -0.37
C ILE A 391 8.02 2.35 0.07
N ARG A 392 8.40 1.56 1.08
CA ARG A 392 7.50 0.60 1.74
C ARG A 392 6.51 1.37 2.58
N VAL A 393 5.29 1.45 2.10
CA VAL A 393 4.19 2.18 2.74
C VAL A 393 2.94 1.33 2.66
N ASN A 394 2.07 1.43 3.67
CA ASN A 394 0.74 0.82 3.64
C ASN A 394 -0.06 1.41 2.48
N PRO A 395 -0.37 0.67 1.41
CA PRO A 395 -1.08 1.23 0.25
C PRO A 395 -2.49 1.72 0.60
N ALA A 396 -3.12 1.17 1.65
CA ALA A 396 -4.49 1.51 2.03
C ALA A 396 -4.63 2.86 2.74
N HIS A 397 -3.53 3.47 3.24
CA HIS A 397 -3.62 4.70 4.04
C HIS A 397 -4.18 5.89 3.25
N ILE A 398 -3.74 6.09 1.99
CA ILE A 398 -4.28 7.14 1.12
C ILE A 398 -5.75 6.87 0.81
N GLN A 399 -6.10 5.62 0.52
CA GLN A 399 -7.50 5.26 0.27
C GLN A 399 -8.38 5.52 1.50
N ASN A 400 -7.88 5.25 2.70
CA ASN A 400 -8.59 5.54 3.95
C ASN A 400 -8.85 7.05 4.11
N ILE A 401 -7.84 7.89 3.85
CA ILE A 401 -7.99 9.35 3.87
C ILE A 401 -9.04 9.80 2.83
N ARG A 402 -8.97 9.28 1.59
CA ARG A 402 -9.94 9.59 0.53
C ARG A 402 -11.36 9.25 0.98
N VAL A 403 -11.58 8.05 1.53
CA VAL A 403 -12.90 7.63 2.03
C VAL A 403 -13.40 8.54 3.13
N TRP A 404 -12.56 8.88 4.12
CA TRP A 404 -12.97 9.76 5.22
C TRP A 404 -13.27 11.18 4.72
N LEU A 405 -12.46 11.72 3.80
CA LEU A 405 -12.73 13.01 3.15
C LEU A 405 -14.05 12.98 2.37
N GLU A 406 -14.31 11.94 1.60
CA GLU A 406 -15.56 11.79 0.85
C GLU A 406 -16.77 11.70 1.78
N LEU A 407 -16.66 11.00 2.91
CA LEU A 407 -17.71 10.98 3.94
C LEU A 407 -17.94 12.38 4.54
N ILE A 408 -16.86 13.11 4.85
CA ILE A 408 -16.95 14.50 5.34
C ILE A 408 -17.64 15.39 4.32
N CYS A 409 -17.35 15.24 3.03
CA CYS A 409 -17.98 15.99 1.95
C CYS A 409 -19.50 15.79 1.86
N LEU A 410 -20.04 14.64 2.31
CA LEU A 410 -21.49 14.39 2.31
C LEU A 410 -22.23 15.39 3.18
N ASN A 411 -21.74 15.62 4.40
CA ASN A 411 -22.25 16.66 5.29
C ASN A 411 -21.16 17.10 6.29
N PRO A 412 -20.40 18.17 5.99
CA PRO A 412 -19.29 18.60 6.85
C PRO A 412 -19.74 18.97 8.26
N LYS A 413 -20.96 19.51 8.42
CA LYS A 413 -21.52 19.92 9.72
C LYS A 413 -21.74 18.73 10.65
N TYR A 414 -22.20 17.59 10.15
CA TYR A 414 -22.37 16.37 10.96
C TYR A 414 -21.08 15.57 11.12
N SER A 415 -20.06 15.86 10.30
CA SER A 415 -18.81 15.09 10.28
C SER A 415 -17.70 15.70 11.13
N THR A 416 -18.00 16.62 12.05
CA THR A 416 -16.98 17.33 12.87
C THR A 416 -16.06 16.37 13.63
N ARG A 417 -16.62 15.32 14.24
CA ARG A 417 -15.84 14.30 14.96
C ARG A 417 -14.93 13.49 14.04
N LEU A 418 -15.41 13.13 12.85
CA LEU A 418 -14.62 12.42 11.85
C LEU A 418 -13.48 13.30 11.34
N LEU A 419 -13.76 14.58 11.07
CA LEU A 419 -12.79 15.58 10.65
C LEU A 419 -11.70 15.79 11.72
N SER A 420 -12.08 16.01 12.98
CA SER A 420 -11.12 16.14 14.09
C SER A 420 -10.29 14.88 14.29
N SER A 421 -10.90 13.71 14.19
CA SER A 421 -10.17 12.43 14.32
C SER A 421 -9.16 12.26 13.18
N LEU A 422 -9.53 12.61 11.94
CA LEU A 422 -8.61 12.61 10.80
C LEU A 422 -7.42 13.54 11.05
N THR A 423 -7.68 14.77 11.52
CA THR A 423 -6.62 15.72 11.90
C THR A 423 -5.68 15.12 12.94
N ILE A 424 -6.21 14.47 13.98
CA ILE A 424 -5.41 13.82 15.02
C ILE A 424 -4.53 12.71 14.41
N TYR A 425 -5.11 11.81 13.61
CA TYR A 425 -4.35 10.72 12.98
C TYR A 425 -3.23 11.24 12.08
N LEU A 426 -3.51 12.24 11.24
CA LEU A 426 -2.48 12.82 10.37
C LEU A 426 -1.42 13.58 11.16
N SER A 427 -1.78 14.22 12.29
CA SER A 427 -0.80 14.91 13.14
C SER A 427 0.13 13.96 13.88
N LEU A 428 -0.36 12.78 14.29
CA LEU A 428 0.41 11.80 15.05
C LEU A 428 1.25 10.88 14.16
N TYR A 429 0.71 10.46 13.02
CA TYR A 429 1.33 9.44 12.16
C TYR A 429 1.85 10.00 10.83
N GLY A 430 1.59 11.27 10.54
CA GLY A 430 1.93 11.90 9.27
C GLY A 430 1.11 11.37 8.10
N VAL A 431 1.50 11.78 6.89
CA VAL A 431 0.90 11.35 5.63
C VAL A 431 2.00 11.19 4.58
N PHE A 432 1.83 10.21 3.68
CA PHE A 432 2.73 9.99 2.56
C PHE A 432 1.98 10.02 1.23
N ILE A 433 2.05 11.16 0.53
CA ILE A 433 1.35 11.37 -0.74
C ILE A 433 2.38 11.43 -1.86
N LYS A 434 2.23 10.55 -2.87
CA LYS A 434 3.00 10.64 -4.11
C LYS A 434 2.36 11.67 -5.03
N ASP A 435 3.17 12.42 -5.78
CA ASP A 435 2.65 13.35 -6.80
C ASP A 435 1.70 12.65 -7.81
N THR A 436 1.90 11.34 -8.05
CA THR A 436 1.06 10.53 -8.95
C THR A 436 -0.34 10.25 -8.44
N GLU A 437 -0.61 10.46 -7.16
CA GLU A 437 -1.95 10.28 -6.56
C GLU A 437 -2.94 11.37 -6.99
N LEU A 438 -2.44 12.51 -7.51
CA LEU A 438 -3.26 13.67 -7.90
C LEU A 438 -4.22 14.10 -6.78
N PHE A 439 -3.72 14.05 -5.54
CA PHE A 439 -4.46 14.38 -4.33
C PHE A 439 -5.06 15.81 -4.28
N PRO A 440 -4.54 16.83 -5.00
CA PRO A 440 -5.23 18.11 -5.13
C PRO A 440 -6.71 18.00 -5.54
N ARG A 441 -7.09 16.98 -6.34
CA ARG A 441 -8.49 16.71 -6.68
C ARG A 441 -9.37 16.46 -5.45
N ASN A 442 -8.86 15.74 -4.46
CA ASN A 442 -9.60 15.44 -3.22
C ASN A 442 -9.79 16.69 -2.36
N ILE A 443 -8.77 17.56 -2.31
CA ILE A 443 -8.87 18.85 -1.64
C ILE A 443 -9.91 19.74 -2.33
N THR A 444 -9.85 19.85 -3.66
CA THR A 444 -10.84 20.60 -4.45
C THR A 444 -12.26 20.07 -4.25
N ALA A 445 -12.46 18.76 -4.16
CA ALA A 445 -13.75 18.17 -3.85
C ALA A 445 -14.25 18.59 -2.44
N LEU A 446 -13.36 18.58 -1.44
CA LEU A 446 -13.66 19.06 -0.09
C LEU A 446 -14.05 20.55 -0.09
N LEU A 447 -13.30 21.42 -0.76
CA LEU A 447 -13.56 22.85 -0.83
C LEU A 447 -14.83 23.22 -1.62
N ASN A 448 -15.33 22.29 -2.44
CA ASN A 448 -16.61 22.43 -3.14
C ASN A 448 -17.79 21.85 -2.35
N SER A 449 -17.57 21.31 -1.14
CA SER A 449 -18.62 20.93 -0.19
C SER A 449 -19.02 22.11 0.72
N LYS A 450 -20.11 21.96 1.49
CA LYS A 450 -20.64 23.00 2.40
C LYS A 450 -19.80 23.15 3.67
N ILE A 451 -18.53 23.53 3.52
CA ILE A 451 -17.55 23.59 4.62
C ILE A 451 -17.72 24.79 5.56
N GLY A 452 -18.52 25.80 5.21
CA GLY A 452 -18.67 27.04 6.00
C GLY A 452 -18.82 26.85 7.52
N PRO A 453 -19.70 25.95 8.00
CA PRO A 453 -19.86 25.69 9.44
C PRO A 453 -18.63 25.08 10.14
N VAL A 454 -17.69 24.52 9.38
CA VAL A 454 -16.51 23.79 9.87
C VAL A 454 -15.22 24.28 9.20
N TYR A 455 -15.22 25.49 8.64
CA TYR A 455 -14.12 26.01 7.83
C TYR A 455 -12.78 25.96 8.55
N ASN A 456 -12.74 26.38 9.82
CA ASN A 456 -11.53 26.35 10.63
C ASN A 456 -10.96 24.91 10.77
N LEU A 457 -11.81 23.92 11.06
CA LEU A 457 -11.37 22.52 11.15
C LEU A 457 -10.87 21.98 9.81
N VAL A 458 -11.53 22.35 8.70
CA VAL A 458 -11.07 22.00 7.35
C VAL A 458 -9.72 22.63 7.06
N LYS A 459 -9.51 23.89 7.45
CA LYS A 459 -8.25 24.61 7.31
C LYS A 459 -7.13 23.94 8.12
N GLN A 460 -7.40 23.56 9.37
CA GLN A 460 -6.46 22.83 10.22
C GLN A 460 -6.06 21.47 9.64
N LEU A 461 -7.04 20.70 9.16
CA LEU A 461 -6.77 19.44 8.46
C LEU A 461 -5.92 19.68 7.21
N ALA A 462 -6.34 20.64 6.38
CA ALA A 462 -5.71 20.96 5.12
C ALA A 462 -4.21 21.28 5.27
N ARG A 463 -3.81 22.00 6.33
CA ARG A 463 -2.39 22.30 6.63
C ARG A 463 -1.50 21.06 6.75
N LEU A 464 -2.05 19.90 7.08
CA LEU A 464 -1.30 18.66 7.23
C LEU A 464 -0.97 17.99 5.89
N PHE A 465 -1.58 18.43 4.79
CA PHE A 465 -1.33 17.86 3.47
C PHE A 465 -0.21 18.61 2.73
N PRO A 466 0.89 17.93 2.36
CA PRO A 466 1.98 18.53 1.60
C PRO A 466 1.66 18.50 0.10
N VAL A 467 0.59 19.20 -0.32
CA VAL A 467 0.06 19.11 -1.70
C VAL A 467 -0.16 20.46 -2.37
N TYR A 468 0.05 21.59 -1.67
CA TYR A 468 -0.26 22.95 -2.16
C TYR A 468 0.83 23.54 -3.07
N PHE A 469 1.27 22.72 -4.00
CA PHE A 469 2.12 23.08 -5.13
C PHE A 469 1.37 22.76 -6.41
N ASN A 470 1.53 23.59 -7.44
CA ASN A 470 0.84 23.39 -8.71
C ASN A 470 1.60 22.42 -9.62
N ASP A 471 2.91 22.28 -9.46
CA ASP A 471 3.77 21.48 -10.35
C ASP A 471 3.89 20.02 -9.89
N ILE A 472 3.48 19.09 -10.76
CA ILE A 472 3.55 17.64 -10.56
C ILE A 472 4.91 17.15 -11.04
N GLY A 473 5.61 16.38 -10.19
CA GLY A 473 6.93 15.82 -10.48
C GLY A 473 8.09 16.80 -10.28
N ALA A 474 9.33 16.31 -10.37
CA ALA A 474 10.53 17.16 -10.30
C ALA A 474 11.01 17.55 -11.71
N GLU A 475 10.62 18.74 -12.16
CA GLU A 475 11.02 19.33 -13.46
C GLU A 475 11.61 20.74 -13.27
N GLY A 476 12.10 21.36 -14.35
CA GLY A 476 12.71 22.70 -14.30
C GLY A 476 13.98 22.75 -13.44
N SER A 477 14.13 23.79 -12.62
CA SER A 477 15.32 24.01 -11.79
C SER A 477 15.64 22.84 -10.84
N LEU A 478 14.61 22.17 -10.31
CA LEU A 478 14.77 20.97 -9.47
C LEU A 478 15.47 19.84 -10.24
N ARG A 479 15.09 19.65 -11.51
CA ARG A 479 15.69 18.64 -12.39
C ARG A 479 17.11 19.00 -12.77
N ASP A 480 17.34 20.26 -13.11
CA ASP A 480 18.63 20.73 -13.61
C ASP A 480 19.68 20.66 -12.51
N ILE A 481 19.37 21.17 -11.31
CA ILE A 481 20.29 21.13 -10.16
C ILE A 481 20.54 19.69 -9.72
N SER A 482 19.51 18.87 -9.52
CA SER A 482 19.71 17.47 -9.11
C SER A 482 20.49 16.65 -10.14
N THR A 483 20.34 16.96 -11.44
CA THR A 483 21.13 16.33 -12.50
C THR A 483 22.57 16.81 -12.48
N ARG A 484 22.81 18.11 -12.27
CA ARG A 484 24.15 18.69 -12.19
C ARG A 484 24.97 18.10 -11.03
N ILE A 485 24.39 18.01 -9.83
CA ILE A 485 25.07 17.43 -8.64
C ILE A 485 25.53 15.98 -8.94
N ASP A 486 24.67 15.17 -9.57
CA ASP A 486 24.97 13.79 -9.96
C ASP A 486 26.02 13.72 -11.08
N GLU A 487 25.99 14.65 -12.04
CA GLU A 487 26.90 14.68 -13.20
C GLU A 487 28.32 15.12 -12.87
N ILE A 488 28.51 16.01 -11.87
CA ILE A 488 29.85 16.40 -11.39
C ILE A 488 30.65 15.16 -10.96
N THR A 489 30.00 14.17 -10.34
CA THR A 489 30.65 12.92 -9.93
C THR A 489 30.64 11.84 -11.02
N HIS A 490 30.25 12.19 -12.24
CA HIS A 490 29.99 11.25 -13.34
C HIS A 490 29.02 10.11 -12.96
N ARG A 491 28.06 10.40 -12.09
CA ARG A 491 27.05 9.46 -11.58
C ARG A 491 27.62 8.25 -10.84
N ARG A 492 28.82 8.41 -10.27
CA ARG A 492 29.51 7.37 -9.50
C ARG A 492 29.31 7.50 -7.99
N ASP A 493 28.86 8.67 -7.52
CA ASP A 493 28.39 8.82 -6.15
C ASP A 493 27.02 8.15 -6.00
N VAL A 494 27.02 6.95 -5.40
CA VAL A 494 25.83 6.11 -5.26
C VAL A 494 24.71 6.81 -4.48
N LEU A 495 25.06 7.58 -3.43
CA LEU A 495 24.09 8.27 -2.58
C LEU A 495 23.40 9.40 -3.34
N VAL A 496 24.19 10.28 -3.96
CA VAL A 496 23.67 11.40 -4.77
C VAL A 496 22.89 10.88 -5.97
N HIS A 497 23.38 9.84 -6.64
CA HIS A 497 22.68 9.24 -7.77
C HIS A 497 21.30 8.71 -7.36
N PHE A 498 21.24 8.03 -6.21
CA PHE A 498 19.98 7.53 -5.66
C PHE A 498 19.04 8.68 -5.25
N LEU A 499 19.53 9.71 -4.54
CA LEU A 499 18.76 10.90 -4.15
C LEU A 499 18.10 11.58 -5.35
N ARG A 500 18.88 11.77 -6.44
CA ARG A 500 18.34 12.27 -7.70
C ARG A 500 17.24 11.35 -8.20
N LYS A 501 17.52 10.07 -8.43
CA LYS A 501 16.57 9.13 -9.01
C LYS A 501 15.27 9.07 -8.21
N GLN A 502 15.36 9.04 -6.89
CA GLN A 502 14.21 9.04 -6.00
C GLN A 502 13.34 10.30 -6.20
N THR A 503 13.96 11.48 -6.27
CA THR A 503 13.27 12.75 -6.49
C THR A 503 12.50 12.77 -7.83
N HIS A 504 13.09 12.18 -8.88
CA HIS A 504 12.52 12.14 -10.24
C HIS A 504 11.42 11.10 -10.44
N VAL A 505 11.48 10.00 -9.70
CA VAL A 505 10.66 8.81 -9.90
C VAL A 505 9.49 8.77 -8.91
N GLU A 506 9.73 9.13 -7.65
CA GLU A 506 8.77 9.04 -6.55
C GLU A 506 8.75 10.36 -5.76
N SER A 507 8.41 11.44 -6.47
CA SER A 507 8.26 12.80 -5.93
C SER A 507 7.27 12.82 -4.76
N SER A 508 7.79 13.13 -3.56
CA SER A 508 7.04 13.21 -2.30
C SER A 508 7.79 14.09 -1.29
N ASN A 509 7.09 14.53 -0.24
CA ASN A 509 7.67 15.33 0.85
C ASN A 509 8.75 14.59 1.65
N ARG A 510 8.83 13.25 1.59
CA ARG A 510 9.87 12.45 2.27
C ARG A 510 11.29 12.80 1.78
N VAL A 511 11.42 13.34 0.56
CA VAL A 511 12.71 13.73 -0.01
C VAL A 511 13.39 14.84 0.80
N ILE A 512 12.63 15.70 1.48
CA ILE A 512 13.19 16.73 2.39
C ILE A 512 13.97 16.06 3.53
N GLY A 513 13.34 15.14 4.26
CA GLY A 513 14.02 14.41 5.34
C GLY A 513 15.19 13.57 4.81
N PHE A 514 15.12 13.09 3.57
CA PHE A 514 16.24 12.38 2.96
C PHE A 514 17.45 13.29 2.73
N ILE A 515 17.29 14.47 2.12
CA ILE A 515 18.41 15.38 1.90
C ILE A 515 18.97 15.95 3.22
N GLU A 516 18.14 16.14 4.24
CA GLU A 516 18.60 16.48 5.60
C GLU A 516 19.47 15.36 6.20
N ALA A 517 19.06 14.10 6.03
CA ALA A 517 19.88 12.96 6.41
C ALA A 517 21.20 12.88 5.62
N VAL A 518 21.20 13.28 4.35
CA VAL A 518 22.43 13.40 3.53
C VAL A 518 23.35 14.50 4.06
N PHE A 519 22.84 15.67 4.45
CA PHE A 519 23.64 16.71 5.10
C PHE A 519 24.23 16.23 6.42
N LEU A 520 23.43 15.56 7.25
CA LEU A 520 23.90 15.00 8.52
C LEU A 520 24.96 13.92 8.31
N PHE A 521 24.80 13.07 7.29
CA PHE A 521 25.81 12.09 6.91
C PHE A 521 27.10 12.77 6.44
N TRP A 522 27.02 13.78 5.58
CA TRP A 522 28.21 14.53 5.18
C TRP A 522 28.87 15.19 6.38
N GLN A 523 28.12 15.77 7.32
CA GLN A 523 28.68 16.36 8.54
C GLN A 523 29.36 15.33 9.46
N THR A 524 28.75 14.17 9.69
CA THR A 524 29.18 13.24 10.76
C THR A 524 29.96 12.02 10.28
N LYS A 525 29.86 11.69 8.99
CA LYS A 525 30.24 10.40 8.38
C LYS A 525 29.51 9.18 8.97
N ASP A 526 28.52 9.35 9.85
CA ASP A 526 27.70 8.24 10.35
C ASP A 526 26.57 7.95 9.37
N LYS A 527 26.71 6.86 8.60
CA LYS A 527 25.70 6.47 7.62
C LYS A 527 24.39 5.97 8.21
N LYS A 528 24.28 5.70 9.53
CA LYS A 528 23.04 5.21 10.18
C LYS A 528 21.83 6.11 9.93
N CYS A 529 22.01 7.43 9.84
CA CYS A 529 20.92 8.36 9.54
C CYS A 529 20.27 8.11 8.17
N LEU A 530 20.98 7.48 7.23
CA LEU A 530 20.48 7.19 5.87
C LEU A 530 19.62 5.93 5.79
N GLU A 531 19.75 5.01 6.75
CA GLU A 531 19.09 3.69 6.74
C GLU A 531 17.57 3.75 6.45
N PRO A 532 16.80 4.70 7.02
CA PRO A 532 15.37 4.80 6.73
C PRO A 532 15.03 5.26 5.30
N PHE A 533 15.99 5.86 4.58
CA PHE A 533 15.76 6.55 3.32
C PHE A 533 16.35 5.86 2.10
N VAL A 534 17.26 4.91 2.30
CA VAL A 534 17.88 4.17 1.20
C VAL A 534 17.55 2.67 1.28
N PRO A 535 17.48 1.98 0.14
CA PRO A 535 17.39 0.53 0.14
C PRO A 535 18.59 -0.13 0.83
N PRO A 536 18.42 -1.31 1.46
CA PRO A 536 19.53 -2.04 2.07
C PRO A 536 20.74 -2.24 1.14
N ASN A 537 20.51 -2.57 -0.14
CA ASN A 537 21.59 -2.78 -1.10
C ASN A 537 22.37 -1.48 -1.43
N ILE A 538 21.72 -0.31 -1.38
CA ILE A 538 22.35 1.00 -1.56
C ILE A 538 23.07 1.39 -0.27
N TYR A 539 22.47 1.18 0.89
CA TYR A 539 23.06 1.46 2.20
C TYR A 539 24.44 0.81 2.40
N GLU A 540 24.59 -0.43 1.93
CA GLU A 540 25.84 -1.18 1.99
C GLU A 540 26.92 -0.59 1.07
N GLN A 541 26.53 -0.09 -0.12
CA GLN A 541 27.43 0.51 -1.10
C GLN A 541 27.91 1.91 -0.72
N ILE A 542 27.23 2.58 0.22
CA ILE A 542 27.64 3.91 0.70
C ILE A 542 28.88 3.75 1.59
N ASN A 543 30.00 4.28 1.10
CA ASN A 543 31.24 4.42 1.85
C ASN A 543 31.18 5.68 2.72
N ALA A 544 31.74 5.61 3.94
CA ALA A 544 31.84 6.75 4.85
C ALA A 544 33.04 7.68 4.54
N ASP A 545 33.95 7.21 3.68
CA ASP A 545 35.20 7.89 3.32
C ASP A 545 35.44 7.80 1.81
N GLY A 546 36.32 8.67 1.30
CA GLY A 546 36.76 8.69 -0.09
C GLY A 546 36.40 9.99 -0.82
N HIS A 547 36.82 10.06 -2.07
CA HIS A 547 36.79 11.30 -2.87
C HIS A 547 35.40 11.98 -2.93
N TYR A 548 34.30 11.23 -2.93
CA TYR A 548 32.96 11.82 -2.99
C TYR A 548 32.46 12.34 -1.63
N ILE A 549 33.06 11.92 -0.52
CA ILE A 549 32.58 12.19 0.84
C ILE A 549 33.52 13.12 1.60
N ASP A 550 34.84 12.97 1.46
CA ASP A 550 35.82 13.69 2.29
C ASP A 550 35.75 15.21 2.11
N GLY A 551 35.61 15.70 0.88
CA GLY A 551 35.44 17.13 0.59
C GLY A 551 34.14 17.69 1.15
N MET A 552 33.03 16.96 0.93
CA MET A 552 31.71 17.32 1.49
C MET A 552 31.74 17.34 3.02
N ASN A 553 32.40 16.37 3.65
CA ASN A 553 32.52 16.32 5.10
C ASN A 553 33.28 17.50 5.67
N ARG A 554 34.38 17.92 5.05
CA ARG A 554 35.11 19.14 5.47
C ARG A 554 34.21 20.38 5.43
N ILE A 555 33.45 20.54 4.35
CA ILE A 555 32.54 21.67 4.18
C ILE A 555 31.43 21.65 5.25
N PHE A 556 30.66 20.56 5.33
CA PHE A 556 29.50 20.50 6.23
C PHE A 556 29.90 20.43 7.71
N SER A 557 31.05 19.85 8.05
CA SER A 557 31.60 19.93 9.41
C SER A 557 32.01 21.34 9.78
N TYR A 558 32.64 22.09 8.86
CA TYR A 558 33.02 23.48 9.09
C TYR A 558 31.79 24.38 9.26
N LEU A 559 30.80 24.26 8.37
CA LEU A 559 29.56 25.02 8.46
C LEU A 559 28.83 24.76 9.79
N ALA A 560 28.81 23.51 10.26
CA ALA A 560 28.20 23.19 11.54
C ALA A 560 29.02 23.71 12.74
N ALA A 561 30.34 23.51 12.75
CA ALA A 561 31.18 23.82 13.91
C ALA A 561 31.49 25.31 14.06
N GLU A 562 31.81 26.00 12.96
CA GLU A 562 32.32 27.38 12.97
C GLU A 562 31.23 28.41 12.65
N LYS A 563 30.14 27.99 12.00
CA LYS A 563 29.02 28.88 11.63
C LYS A 563 27.69 28.50 12.31
N ASP A 564 27.65 27.45 13.13
CA ASP A 564 26.44 26.94 13.80
C ASP A 564 25.27 26.69 12.83
N MET A 565 25.60 26.22 11.62
CA MET A 565 24.61 25.98 10.57
C MET A 565 24.19 24.51 10.54
N MET A 566 22.96 24.25 10.96
CA MET A 566 22.26 22.97 10.79
C MET A 566 21.40 23.02 9.51
N PRO A 567 20.85 21.88 9.04
CA PRO A 567 20.07 21.84 7.80
C PRO A 567 19.00 22.93 7.69
N GLU A 568 18.27 23.24 8.76
CA GLU A 568 17.20 24.25 8.74
C GLU A 568 17.72 25.67 8.43
N GLN A 569 18.92 26.00 8.91
CA GLN A 569 19.58 27.30 8.72
C GLN A 569 19.99 27.52 7.26
N PHE A 570 20.18 26.44 6.50
CA PHE A 570 20.44 26.54 5.06
C PHE A 570 19.27 27.13 4.28
N LEU A 571 18.05 27.17 4.83
CA LEU A 571 16.92 27.83 4.18
C LEU A 571 17.07 29.36 4.18
N ALA A 572 17.70 29.93 5.21
CA ALA A 572 17.81 31.36 5.41
C ALA A 572 19.10 31.98 4.80
N ILE A 573 20.15 31.17 4.62
CA ILE A 573 21.45 31.67 4.11
C ILE A 573 21.33 32.19 2.67
N THR A 574 21.97 33.30 2.33
CA THR A 574 22.05 33.76 0.93
C THR A 574 23.09 32.97 0.13
N GLU A 575 23.00 33.00 -1.20
CA GLU A 575 23.98 32.33 -2.07
C GLU A 575 25.39 32.93 -1.89
N GLU A 576 25.48 34.24 -1.68
CA GLU A 576 26.73 34.99 -1.46
C GLU A 576 27.38 34.62 -0.12
N GLU A 577 26.60 34.55 0.96
CA GLU A 577 27.06 34.12 2.27
C GLU A 577 27.52 32.67 2.26
N LEU A 578 26.77 31.77 1.61
CA LEU A 578 27.14 30.37 1.48
C LEU A 578 28.44 30.20 0.70
N THR A 579 28.58 30.88 -0.43
CA THR A 579 29.79 30.83 -1.27
C THR A 579 31.01 31.35 -0.50
N SER A 580 30.84 32.44 0.25
CA SER A 580 31.89 32.99 1.10
C SER A 580 32.30 32.03 2.22
N ALA A 581 31.33 31.39 2.88
CA ALA A 581 31.61 30.41 3.93
C ALA A 581 32.30 29.14 3.39
N ILE A 582 31.93 28.66 2.21
CA ILE A 582 32.60 27.52 1.56
C ILE A 582 34.03 27.88 1.16
N ALA A 583 34.28 29.11 0.71
CA ALA A 583 35.61 29.57 0.31
C ALA A 583 36.62 29.67 1.47
N GLU A 584 36.15 29.74 2.72
CA GLU A 584 37.00 29.72 3.93
C GLU A 584 37.56 28.32 4.23
N VAL A 585 36.98 27.25 3.65
CA VAL A 585 37.39 25.87 3.91
C VAL A 585 38.64 25.51 3.10
N SER A 586 39.71 25.13 3.78
CA SER A 586 40.95 24.68 3.14
C SER A 586 40.86 23.23 2.63
N ASP A 587 41.67 22.90 1.63
CA ASP A 587 41.82 21.54 1.08
C ASP A 587 40.53 20.91 0.51
N ILE A 588 39.71 21.71 -0.19
CA ILE A 588 38.54 21.21 -0.95
C ILE A 588 38.75 21.39 -2.45
N SER A 589 38.13 20.52 -3.24
CA SER A 589 38.13 20.67 -4.70
C SER A 589 37.06 21.70 -5.15
N ALA A 590 37.24 22.28 -6.33
CA ALA A 590 36.21 23.15 -6.92
C ALA A 590 34.89 22.40 -7.14
N ASP A 591 34.97 21.11 -7.48
CA ASP A 591 33.82 20.23 -7.66
C ASP A 591 33.05 20.02 -6.33
N ASP A 592 33.75 19.87 -5.20
CA ASP A 592 33.10 19.74 -3.88
C ASP A 592 32.42 21.03 -3.44
N ALA A 593 33.05 22.19 -3.71
CA ALA A 593 32.44 23.49 -3.45
C ALA A 593 31.15 23.69 -4.26
N GLU A 594 31.18 23.36 -5.57
CA GLU A 594 30.00 23.41 -6.44
C GLU A 594 28.91 22.44 -5.96
N ARG A 595 29.28 21.20 -5.61
CA ARG A 595 28.33 20.18 -5.08
C ARG A 595 27.65 20.65 -3.81
N ALA A 596 28.38 21.25 -2.87
CA ALA A 596 27.81 21.77 -1.63
C ALA A 596 26.82 22.92 -1.88
N ALA A 597 27.19 23.90 -2.71
CA ALA A 597 26.31 25.01 -3.07
C ALA A 597 25.03 24.52 -3.78
N LEU A 598 25.17 23.60 -4.74
CA LEU A 598 24.04 23.02 -5.45
C LEU A 598 23.16 22.17 -4.54
N ALA A 599 23.72 21.43 -3.58
CA ALA A 599 22.94 20.63 -2.63
C ALA A 599 22.08 21.51 -1.71
N VAL A 600 22.62 22.63 -1.22
CA VAL A 600 21.84 23.62 -0.46
C VAL A 600 20.75 24.27 -1.34
N ALA A 601 21.07 24.63 -2.58
CA ALA A 601 20.07 25.14 -3.52
C ALA A 601 18.97 24.10 -3.82
N PHE A 602 19.35 22.83 -3.95
CA PHE A 602 18.42 21.72 -4.15
C PHE A 602 17.51 21.52 -2.94
N TYR A 603 18.06 21.58 -1.72
CA TYR A 603 17.29 21.54 -0.49
C TYR A 603 16.27 22.66 -0.40
N LYS A 604 16.68 23.90 -0.70
CA LYS A 604 15.76 25.04 -0.78
C LYS A 604 14.62 24.74 -1.74
N LEU A 605 14.91 24.38 -3.00
CA LEU A 605 13.92 24.04 -4.02
C LEU A 605 12.93 22.92 -3.61
N LEU A 606 13.41 21.90 -2.90
CA LEU A 606 12.55 20.84 -2.36
C LEU A 606 11.61 21.38 -1.28
N HIS A 607 12.15 22.22 -0.39
CA HIS A 607 11.38 22.91 0.64
C HIS A 607 10.34 23.85 0.01
N GLN A 608 10.68 24.53 -1.08
CA GLN A 608 9.75 25.40 -1.83
C GLN A 608 8.53 24.63 -2.34
N LYS A 609 8.81 23.43 -2.84
CA LYS A 609 7.78 22.59 -3.42
C LYS A 609 6.87 22.00 -2.35
N TYR A 610 7.43 21.42 -1.29
CA TYR A 610 6.64 20.60 -0.35
C TYR A 610 6.21 21.31 0.93
N ASN A 611 6.78 22.48 1.25
CA ASN A 611 6.41 23.25 2.44
C ASN A 611 5.72 24.57 2.11
N ILE A 612 4.88 25.01 3.06
CA ILE A 612 4.10 26.23 2.95
C ILE A 612 4.81 27.35 3.70
N SER A 613 5.90 27.89 3.15
CA SER A 613 6.65 29.00 3.76
C SER A 613 6.34 30.36 3.12
N ALA A 614 6.47 31.42 3.92
CA ALA A 614 6.32 32.82 3.47
C ALA A 614 7.44 33.30 2.54
N SER A 615 8.61 32.68 2.57
CA SER A 615 9.82 33.06 1.82
C SER A 615 9.60 33.19 0.31
N GLU A 616 8.57 32.54 -0.23
CA GLU A 616 8.36 32.36 -1.68
C GLU A 616 7.03 32.83 -2.21
N ILE A 617 6.30 33.62 -1.42
CA ILE A 617 5.04 34.23 -1.86
C ILE A 617 5.22 34.93 -3.22
N HIS A 618 6.37 35.55 -3.49
CA HIS A 618 6.66 36.24 -4.75
C HIS A 618 6.70 35.31 -5.98
N HIS A 619 7.37 34.15 -5.90
CA HIS A 619 7.45 33.20 -7.01
C HIS A 619 6.07 32.57 -7.27
N TYR A 620 5.39 32.16 -6.21
CA TYR A 620 4.02 31.64 -6.29
C TYR A 620 3.04 32.66 -6.88
N LEU A 621 3.18 33.94 -6.54
CA LEU A 621 2.40 35.04 -7.12
C LEU A 621 2.64 35.23 -8.62
N MET A 622 3.86 35.05 -9.10
CA MET A 622 4.14 35.15 -10.54
C MET A 622 3.38 34.05 -11.30
N GLN A 623 3.39 32.82 -10.78
CA GLN A 623 2.67 31.70 -11.36
C GLN A 623 1.15 31.94 -11.36
N LEU A 624 0.57 32.29 -10.20
CA LEU A 624 -0.87 32.58 -10.11
C LEU A 624 -1.30 33.79 -10.95
N SER A 625 -0.42 34.79 -11.12
CA SER A 625 -0.69 35.96 -11.96
C SER A 625 -0.74 35.59 -13.44
N ALA A 626 0.10 34.66 -13.90
CA ALA A 626 0.05 34.14 -15.26
C ALA A 626 -1.24 33.34 -15.53
N GLU A 627 -1.74 32.63 -14.51
CA GLU A 627 -2.98 31.84 -14.58
C GLU A 627 -4.27 32.66 -14.44
N GLY A 628 -4.15 33.96 -14.14
CA GLY A 628 -5.29 34.89 -14.06
C GLY A 628 -6.03 34.87 -12.73
N PHE A 629 -5.36 34.54 -11.62
CA PHE A 629 -5.96 34.55 -10.29
C PHE A 629 -6.41 35.97 -9.87
N PRO A 630 -7.64 36.16 -9.34
CA PRO A 630 -8.22 37.47 -9.10
C PRO A 630 -7.58 38.17 -7.90
N ASN A 631 -7.63 39.51 -7.90
CA ASN A 631 -7.19 40.37 -6.80
C ASN A 631 -5.69 40.27 -6.40
N ILE A 632 -4.83 39.62 -7.20
CA ILE A 632 -3.37 39.53 -6.93
C ILE A 632 -2.72 40.90 -6.70
N HIS A 633 -3.17 41.93 -7.42
CA HIS A 633 -2.65 43.29 -7.26
C HIS A 633 -2.78 43.82 -5.82
N LYS A 634 -3.85 43.45 -5.09
CA LYS A 634 -4.03 43.83 -3.68
C LYS A 634 -3.00 43.19 -2.78
N LEU A 635 -2.68 41.91 -3.02
CA LEU A 635 -1.63 41.21 -2.29
C LEU A 635 -0.25 41.80 -2.60
N LYS A 636 0.04 42.15 -3.86
CA LYS A 636 1.31 42.84 -4.21
C LYS A 636 1.46 44.16 -3.45
N ILE A 637 0.42 44.99 -3.45
CA ILE A 637 0.39 46.25 -2.68
C ILE A 637 0.59 46.00 -1.18
N ALA A 638 -0.01 44.95 -0.63
CA ALA A 638 0.19 44.58 0.77
C ALA A 638 1.64 44.14 1.04
N LEU A 639 2.26 43.37 0.15
CA LEU A 639 3.62 42.88 0.33
C LEU A 639 4.68 43.99 0.22
N GLU A 640 4.43 45.01 -0.60
CA GLU A 640 5.28 46.18 -0.79
C GLU A 640 5.13 47.24 0.33
N GLU A 641 4.16 47.08 1.24
CA GLU A 641 3.95 48.01 2.35
C GLU A 641 5.13 47.97 3.34
N THR A 642 5.56 49.17 3.75
CA THR A 642 6.74 49.37 4.61
C THR A 642 6.39 49.43 6.09
N ASP A 643 5.21 49.98 6.44
CA ASP A 643 4.75 49.96 7.83
C ASP A 643 4.21 48.55 8.17
N ILE A 644 4.82 47.91 9.17
CA ILE A 644 4.53 46.51 9.52
C ILE A 644 3.06 46.33 9.94
N ARG A 645 2.46 47.33 10.62
CA ARG A 645 1.07 47.22 11.10
C ARG A 645 0.10 47.37 9.93
N GLU A 646 0.30 48.36 9.07
CA GLU A 646 -0.48 48.53 7.84
C GLU A 646 -0.32 47.33 6.91
N ARG A 647 0.89 46.76 6.83
CA ARG A 647 1.16 45.53 6.09
C ARG A 647 0.33 44.36 6.61
N VAL A 648 0.36 44.10 7.92
CA VAL A 648 -0.47 43.06 8.55
C VAL A 648 -1.95 43.32 8.30
N PHE A 649 -2.41 44.56 8.46
CA PHE A 649 -3.81 44.91 8.21
C PHE A 649 -4.25 44.59 6.78
N LYS A 650 -3.49 45.01 5.76
CA LYS A 650 -3.78 44.73 4.35
C LYS A 650 -3.71 43.24 4.01
N LEU A 651 -2.77 42.51 4.61
CA LEU A 651 -2.68 41.05 4.44
C LEU A 651 -3.90 40.34 5.05
N LEU A 652 -4.39 40.80 6.21
CA LEU A 652 -5.62 40.29 6.83
C LEU A 652 -6.87 40.58 5.99
N GLU A 653 -6.98 41.78 5.38
CA GLU A 653 -8.04 42.06 4.40
C GLU A 653 -7.98 41.13 3.19
N PHE A 654 -6.77 40.79 2.73
CA PHE A 654 -6.61 39.85 1.64
C PHE A 654 -7.01 38.42 2.05
N LEU A 655 -6.71 37.99 3.27
CA LEU A 655 -7.20 36.70 3.80
C LEU A 655 -8.73 36.62 3.85
N GLU A 656 -9.42 37.71 4.19
CA GLU A 656 -10.89 37.77 4.12
C GLU A 656 -11.40 37.53 2.69
N ILE A 657 -10.75 38.12 1.67
CA ILE A 657 -11.08 37.88 0.25
C ILE A 657 -10.87 36.41 -0.13
N LEU A 658 -9.77 35.78 0.32
CA LEU A 658 -9.51 34.37 0.05
C LEU A 658 -10.54 33.46 0.73
N LYS A 659 -10.88 33.75 1.98
CA LYS A 659 -11.93 33.03 2.73
C LYS A 659 -13.27 33.08 2.00
N ASP A 660 -13.70 34.27 1.57
CA ASP A 660 -14.95 34.43 0.83
C ASP A 660 -14.95 33.65 -0.50
N MET A 661 -13.80 33.59 -1.17
CA MET A 661 -13.62 32.82 -2.40
C MET A 661 -13.72 31.30 -2.14
N ILE A 662 -13.07 30.81 -1.09
CA ILE A 662 -13.10 29.39 -0.70
C ILE A 662 -14.51 28.97 -0.29
N LEU A 663 -15.20 29.80 0.50
CA LEU A 663 -16.55 29.54 1.00
C LEU A 663 -17.67 29.78 -0.02
N SER A 664 -17.34 30.37 -1.17
CA SER A 664 -18.28 30.61 -2.26
C SER A 664 -18.96 29.32 -2.71
N SER A 665 -20.26 29.38 -3.00
CA SER A 665 -21.00 28.27 -3.60
C SER A 665 -20.63 28.02 -5.07
N LYS A 666 -19.82 28.91 -5.67
CA LYS A 666 -19.35 28.75 -7.05
C LYS A 666 -18.28 27.65 -7.12
N THR A 667 -18.46 26.75 -8.08
CA THR A 667 -17.43 25.79 -8.51
C THR A 667 -16.63 26.40 -9.65
N TYR A 668 -15.31 26.20 -9.66
CA TYR A 668 -14.43 26.68 -10.72
C TYR A 668 -13.94 25.51 -11.59
N GLU A 669 -13.50 25.83 -12.79
CA GLU A 669 -12.95 24.84 -13.72
C GLU A 669 -11.59 24.36 -13.21
N ILE A 670 -11.38 23.04 -13.27
CA ILE A 670 -10.10 22.40 -12.98
C ILE A 670 -9.26 22.41 -14.27
N ARG A 671 -8.07 23.02 -14.23
CA ARG A 671 -7.08 22.96 -15.32
C ARG A 671 -5.97 21.98 -14.96
N GLU A 672 -5.83 20.94 -15.78
CA GLU A 672 -4.86 19.86 -15.57
C GLU A 672 -4.09 19.56 -16.85
N ASN A 673 -2.79 19.86 -16.88
CA ASN A 673 -1.91 19.45 -17.99
C ASN A 673 -0.94 18.38 -17.50
N ILE A 674 -1.37 17.11 -17.51
CA ILE A 674 -0.61 15.98 -16.95
C ILE A 674 -0.09 15.08 -18.07
N TYR A 675 1.21 14.80 -18.06
CA TYR A 675 1.91 13.97 -19.05
C TYR A 675 2.57 12.75 -18.38
N LYS A 676 2.54 11.60 -19.07
CA LYS A 676 3.21 10.36 -18.65
C LYS A 676 4.56 10.23 -19.36
N LYS A 677 5.64 9.93 -18.62
CA LYS A 677 6.98 9.71 -19.22
C LYS A 677 7.01 8.38 -20.00
N ARG A 678 7.76 8.32 -21.12
CA ARG A 678 7.75 7.18 -22.09
C ARG A 678 8.86 6.13 -21.90
N HIS A 679 9.77 6.29 -20.94
CA HIS A 679 10.90 5.37 -20.72
C HIS A 679 10.85 4.76 -19.33
N PHE A 680 10.59 3.45 -19.25
CA PHE A 680 10.62 2.68 -18.00
C PHE A 680 11.53 1.47 -18.19
N THR A 681 12.70 1.49 -17.54
CA THR A 681 13.54 0.30 -17.36
C THR A 681 13.27 -0.37 -15.99
N VAL A 682 12.40 0.23 -15.18
CA VAL A 682 11.88 -0.23 -13.89
C VAL A 682 10.42 0.24 -13.82
N ASP A 683 9.47 -0.62 -13.46
CA ASP A 683 7.99 -0.44 -13.50
C ASP A 683 7.42 0.66 -12.56
N ILE A 684 8.10 1.81 -12.40
CA ILE A 684 7.63 2.91 -11.54
C ILE A 684 6.96 3.99 -12.39
N PRO A 685 5.63 4.15 -12.36
CA PRO A 685 4.93 5.15 -13.17
C PRO A 685 5.32 6.57 -12.74
N SER A 686 5.90 7.35 -13.67
CA SER A 686 6.29 8.75 -13.45
C SER A 686 5.43 9.69 -14.30
N MET A 687 4.90 10.73 -13.67
CA MET A 687 4.09 11.78 -14.28
C MET A 687 4.71 13.15 -14.02
N TYR A 688 4.46 14.10 -14.91
CA TYR A 688 4.78 15.51 -14.71
C TYR A 688 3.68 16.39 -15.29
N GLY A 689 3.53 17.61 -14.80
CA GLY A 689 2.44 18.47 -15.25
C GLY A 689 2.12 19.59 -14.28
N ASN A 690 0.96 20.20 -14.45
CA ASN A 690 0.42 21.17 -13.48
C ASN A 690 -1.07 20.93 -13.16
N TYR A 691 -1.47 21.34 -11.95
CA TYR A 691 -2.84 21.32 -11.46
C TYR A 691 -3.23 22.71 -10.97
N HIS A 692 -4.34 23.25 -11.46
CA HIS A 692 -4.89 24.53 -11.00
C HIS A 692 -6.41 24.44 -10.80
N GLU A 693 -6.88 24.90 -9.65
CA GLU A 693 -8.29 25.21 -9.38
C GLU A 693 -8.35 26.37 -8.38
N LEU A 694 -9.32 27.27 -8.56
CA LEU A 694 -9.27 28.57 -7.90
C LEU A 694 -9.35 28.50 -6.36
N LYS A 695 -10.21 27.64 -5.80
CA LYS A 695 -10.31 27.49 -4.33
C LYS A 695 -9.09 26.76 -3.77
N PHE A 696 -8.56 25.78 -4.49
CA PHE A 696 -7.33 25.11 -4.13
C PHE A 696 -6.14 26.08 -4.07
N ASP A 697 -5.98 26.90 -5.11
CA ASP A 697 -4.94 27.93 -5.19
C ASP A 697 -5.14 29.00 -4.10
N ALA A 698 -6.39 29.41 -3.84
CA ALA A 698 -6.73 30.34 -2.77
C ALA A 698 -6.37 29.79 -1.38
N LEU A 699 -6.57 28.49 -1.14
CA LEU A 699 -6.21 27.83 0.11
C LEU A 699 -4.69 27.73 0.26
N GLY A 700 -3.97 27.36 -0.80
CA GLY A 700 -2.51 27.35 -0.81
C GLY A 700 -1.90 28.74 -0.57
N LEU A 701 -2.54 29.79 -1.09
CA LEU A 701 -2.15 31.17 -0.85
C LEU A 701 -2.49 31.64 0.57
N THR A 702 -3.63 31.22 1.11
CA THR A 702 -4.06 31.50 2.50
C THR A 702 -2.98 31.07 3.47
N PHE A 703 -2.49 29.83 3.36
CA PHE A 703 -1.46 29.31 4.27
C PHE A 703 -0.13 30.04 4.18
N ARG A 704 0.29 30.45 2.98
CA ARG A 704 1.53 31.23 2.79
C ARG A 704 1.40 32.63 3.40
N VAL A 705 0.26 33.30 3.17
CA VAL A 705 -0.01 34.63 3.76
C VAL A 705 -0.12 34.54 5.28
N GLU A 706 -0.76 33.51 5.83
CA GLU A 706 -0.82 33.25 7.27
C GLU A 706 0.57 33.03 7.88
N SER A 707 1.43 32.26 7.20
CA SER A 707 2.84 32.08 7.61
C SER A 707 3.57 33.42 7.68
N LEU A 708 3.37 34.33 6.71
CA LEU A 708 3.97 35.66 6.73
C LEU A 708 3.41 36.52 7.86
N ILE A 709 2.08 36.52 8.04
CA ILE A 709 1.40 37.30 9.08
C ILE A 709 1.90 36.88 10.47
N ASN A 710 2.12 35.59 10.72
CA ASN A 710 2.67 35.12 12.00
C ASN A 710 4.04 35.73 12.31
N VAL A 711 4.95 35.73 11.33
CA VAL A 711 6.29 36.35 11.47
C VAL A 711 6.17 37.86 11.72
N LEU A 712 5.27 38.54 11.02
CA LEU A 712 5.05 39.98 11.22
C LEU A 712 4.42 40.28 12.60
N PHE A 713 3.53 39.43 13.10
CA PHE A 713 2.98 39.57 14.44
C PHE A 713 4.05 39.40 15.52
N GLU A 714 4.95 38.41 15.37
CA GLU A 714 6.10 38.23 16.27
C GLU A 714 6.96 39.50 16.33
N GLN A 715 7.30 40.08 15.16
CA GLN A 715 8.04 41.35 15.09
C GLN A 715 7.31 42.53 15.75
N ILE A 716 5.99 42.62 15.56
CA ILE A 716 5.17 43.66 16.21
C ILE A 716 5.23 43.50 17.73
N ILE A 717 5.09 42.28 18.25
CA ILE A 717 5.09 41.99 19.69
C ILE A 717 6.46 42.29 20.31
N GLU A 718 7.54 41.87 19.66
CA GLU A 718 8.92 42.14 20.10
C GLU A 718 9.25 43.64 20.13
N SER A 719 8.59 44.44 19.28
CA SER A 719 8.77 45.90 19.29
C SER A 719 8.11 46.63 20.48
N ILE A 720 7.29 45.93 21.27
CA ILE A 720 6.61 46.51 22.44
C ILE A 720 7.49 46.31 23.67
N ASP A 721 8.09 47.41 24.15
CA ASP A 721 8.76 47.42 25.44
C ASP A 721 7.74 47.37 26.59
N LEU A 722 7.60 46.21 27.23
CA LEU A 722 6.73 45.99 28.40
C LEU A 722 7.42 46.33 29.73
N SER A 723 8.69 46.73 29.74
CA SER A 723 9.41 47.08 30.96
C SER A 723 8.90 48.39 31.60
N LEU A 724 8.35 49.30 30.78
CA LEU A 724 7.78 50.57 31.21
C LEU A 724 6.40 50.80 30.58
N ILE A 725 5.32 50.56 31.33
CA ILE A 725 3.95 50.73 30.83
C ILE A 725 3.57 52.22 30.84
N THR A 726 3.57 52.84 29.65
CA THR A 726 3.13 54.21 29.41
C THR A 726 1.78 54.27 28.70
N LYS A 727 1.15 55.45 28.60
CA LYS A 727 -0.06 55.65 27.79
C LYS A 727 0.17 55.23 26.32
N ALA A 728 1.34 55.55 25.76
CA ALA A 728 1.70 55.14 24.40
C ALA A 728 1.86 53.61 24.27
N ALA A 729 2.31 52.92 25.33
CA ALA A 729 2.34 51.46 25.35
C ALA A 729 0.92 50.87 25.33
N PHE A 730 -0.03 51.45 26.08
CA PHE A 730 -1.44 51.04 26.01
C PHE A 730 -2.08 51.25 24.64
N GLU A 731 -1.80 52.38 23.98
CA GLU A 731 -2.26 52.64 22.62
C GLU A 731 -1.72 51.59 21.63
N LYS A 732 -0.42 51.26 21.71
CA LYS A 732 0.18 50.19 20.90
C LYS A 732 -0.45 48.81 21.17
N ILE A 733 -0.67 48.46 22.44
CA ILE A 733 -1.31 47.18 22.80
C ILE A 733 -2.73 47.12 22.22
N TYR A 734 -3.50 48.20 22.34
CA TYR A 734 -4.84 48.28 21.79
C TYR A 734 -4.86 48.10 20.27
N ASP A 735 -3.95 48.75 19.54
CA ASP A 735 -3.82 48.60 18.09
C ASP A 735 -3.50 47.15 17.70
N VAL A 736 -2.63 46.48 18.45
CA VAL A 736 -2.28 45.06 18.22
C VAL A 736 -3.47 44.14 18.51
N LEU A 737 -4.25 44.41 19.56
CA LEU A 737 -5.48 43.67 19.86
C LEU A 737 -6.53 43.81 18.75
N ILE A 738 -6.60 44.96 18.07
CA ILE A 738 -7.46 45.14 16.89
C ILE A 738 -7.02 44.19 15.76
N LEU A 739 -5.71 44.10 15.50
CA LEU A 739 -5.17 43.18 14.49
C LEU A 739 -5.44 41.71 14.85
N PHE A 740 -5.26 41.32 16.11
CA PHE A 740 -5.62 39.97 16.57
C PHE A 740 -7.10 39.66 16.42
N ASN A 741 -7.99 40.61 16.76
CA ASN A 741 -9.42 40.42 16.57
C ASN A 741 -9.78 40.25 15.09
N LYS A 742 -9.13 40.97 14.17
CA LYS A 742 -9.32 40.78 12.73
C LYS A 742 -8.79 39.42 12.27
N ALA A 743 -7.62 38.99 12.74
CA ALA A 743 -7.07 37.67 12.47
C ALA A 743 -8.02 36.54 12.90
N LEU A 744 -8.56 36.61 14.12
CA LEU A 744 -9.52 35.61 14.64
C LEU A 744 -10.84 35.54 13.87
N ARG A 745 -11.22 36.62 13.15
CA ARG A 745 -12.41 36.63 12.28
C ARG A 745 -12.10 36.10 10.88
N ALA A 746 -10.86 36.24 10.43
CA ALA A 746 -10.37 35.65 9.19
C ALA A 746 -10.14 34.14 9.34
N ASP A 747 -9.75 33.66 10.52
CA ASP A 747 -9.84 32.25 10.94
C ASP A 747 -11.29 31.72 10.88
#